data_AF-A0A8J7A5M4-F1
#
_entry.id   AF-A0A8J7A5M4-F1
#
_cell.length_a   1.000
_cell.length_b   1.000
_cell.length_c   1.000
_cell.angle_alpha   90.00
_cell.angle_beta   90.00
_cell.angle_gamma   90.00
#
_symmetry.space_group_name_H-M   'P 1'
#
loop_
_entity.id
_entity.type
_entity.pdbx_description
1 polymer ?
#
loop_
_entity_poly.entity_id
_entity_poly.type
_entity_poly.pdbx_seq_one_letter_code
_entity_poly.pdbx_strand_id
1 'polypeptide(L)'
;MDTLTLKLRGMSCASCANNIEKAIRSVPGVMDCNVNFGAEQATINYDRKRTNLEKIQAAIDAAGYSSYSLQEEILSGEDDIEKATRQAEQRQLTLKVVVGGVISILLFVGSLPMMTGLNLPLIPGLLHNPWVQLLLTTPVQLWCGGSFYRNGWKALKRHTATMDTLIALGTSAAYLYSLVVTVFPGFFIAQGLMPHVYYEVAAIVVTLILVGRLLENRARGKTSEAIRKLIGLQARDARVIRDGVEMDVPIAEVRINDVILVRPGEKIPVDGEVIAGASTVDEAMVTGESLPVSKQPGDEVIGATINKTGSFQFRVTRVGKDTFLAQIVKLVQQAQGSKAPIQRLADQVTGWFVPAVMAIAIATFVIWFIFMGNVTLATITTVGVLIIACPCALGLATPTSVMVGTGKGAENGILIKGAQSLELAHKIQTIVLDKTGTLTQGKPTVTDFVTVNGTAHNNEIQLLQLAATVERNSEHPLAEAVVKYAQAQQVNLTAMPAVTDFEAYAGSGVQGIVVNRLVQIGTQRWLTELGINTVALQQYKDTWEAAGKTVILIAVDAEIQGIMGIADALKPSSAAAVKALQKLGLEVVMLTGDNWKTAEAIAQQVGINRVFAEVRPDQKAAIIQSLQGEKRGKRLKVKEQNDSSLPHAPSLMPHPQCPMPNAPSPIP
;
A
#
# COMPACT_ATOMS: atom_id res chain seq x y z
N MET A 1 8.13 -22.37 6.52
CA MET A 1 7.05 -21.85 5.66
C MET A 1 7.61 -20.63 5.00
N ASP A 2 7.53 -20.56 3.69
CA ASP A 2 8.10 -19.45 2.94
C ASP A 2 7.09 -18.88 1.96
N THR A 3 7.14 -17.56 1.81
CA THR A 3 6.36 -16.82 0.82
C THR A 3 7.26 -16.55 -0.37
N LEU A 4 6.82 -16.97 -1.54
CA LEU A 4 7.48 -16.75 -2.82
C LEU A 4 6.58 -15.87 -3.70
N THR A 5 7.17 -14.84 -4.30
CA THR A 5 6.49 -14.00 -5.28
C THR A 5 7.11 -14.22 -6.65
N LEU A 6 6.27 -14.61 -7.62
CA LEU A 6 6.65 -14.83 -9.01
C LEU A 6 5.97 -13.79 -9.89
N LYS A 7 6.69 -13.29 -10.89
CA LYS A 7 6.11 -12.55 -12.00
C LYS A 7 5.59 -13.55 -13.03
N LEU A 8 4.43 -13.29 -13.59
CA LEU A 8 3.72 -14.18 -14.51
C LEU A 8 3.61 -13.52 -15.89
N ARG A 9 3.79 -14.29 -16.96
CA ARG A 9 3.61 -13.83 -18.34
C ARG A 9 2.58 -14.67 -19.09
N GLY A 10 1.89 -14.02 -20.02
CA GLY A 10 0.91 -14.64 -20.93
C GLY A 10 -0.53 -14.67 -20.42
N MET A 11 -0.86 -13.97 -19.32
CA MET A 11 -2.24 -13.79 -18.88
C MET A 11 -2.97 -12.76 -19.75
N SER A 12 -4.19 -13.09 -20.20
CA SER A 12 -5.00 -12.18 -21.03
C SER A 12 -6.25 -11.65 -20.35
N CYS A 13 -6.64 -12.21 -19.21
CA CYS A 13 -7.85 -11.84 -18.45
C CYS A 13 -7.82 -12.43 -17.03
N ALA A 14 -8.74 -11.98 -16.17
CA ALA A 14 -8.84 -12.48 -14.79
C ALA A 14 -9.14 -13.99 -14.68
N SER A 15 -9.81 -14.57 -15.68
CA SER A 15 -10.00 -16.04 -15.74
C SER A 15 -8.69 -16.80 -15.93
N CYS A 16 -7.67 -16.21 -16.59
CA CYS A 16 -6.33 -16.79 -16.66
C CYS A 16 -5.68 -16.86 -15.28
N ALA A 17 -5.83 -15.81 -14.47
CA ALA A 17 -5.30 -15.78 -13.10
C ALA A 17 -5.92 -16.89 -12.23
N ASN A 18 -7.23 -17.11 -12.32
CA ASN A 18 -7.90 -18.19 -11.59
C ASN A 18 -7.42 -19.58 -12.02
N ASN A 19 -7.10 -19.77 -13.30
CA ASN A 19 -6.56 -21.05 -13.80
C ASN A 19 -5.13 -21.29 -13.29
N ILE A 20 -4.27 -20.27 -13.28
CA ILE A 20 -2.93 -20.36 -12.72
C ILE A 20 -3.00 -20.64 -11.22
N GLU A 21 -3.90 -19.97 -10.48
CA GLU A 21 -4.09 -20.18 -9.05
C GLU A 21 -4.50 -21.63 -8.74
N LYS A 22 -5.42 -22.21 -9.54
CA LYS A 22 -5.79 -23.63 -9.44
C LYS A 22 -4.63 -24.56 -9.75
N ALA A 23 -3.85 -24.27 -10.80
CA ALA A 23 -2.69 -25.07 -11.16
C ALA A 23 -1.64 -25.07 -10.04
N ILE A 24 -1.31 -23.89 -9.48
CA ILE A 24 -0.35 -23.78 -8.38
C ILE A 24 -0.87 -24.46 -7.11
N ARG A 25 -2.15 -24.32 -6.76
CA ARG A 25 -2.76 -25.01 -5.60
C ARG A 25 -2.78 -26.54 -5.74
N SER A 26 -2.75 -27.05 -6.96
CA SER A 26 -2.69 -28.50 -7.21
C SER A 26 -1.31 -29.10 -6.92
N VAL A 27 -0.27 -28.27 -6.77
CA VAL A 27 1.10 -28.71 -6.46
C VAL A 27 1.20 -29.13 -4.98
N PRO A 28 1.61 -30.37 -4.66
CA PRO A 28 1.75 -30.82 -3.27
C PRO A 28 2.72 -29.93 -2.47
N GLY A 29 2.28 -29.46 -1.29
CA GLY A 29 3.08 -28.58 -0.43
C GLY A 29 2.82 -27.08 -0.60
N VAL A 30 1.98 -26.69 -1.57
CA VAL A 30 1.42 -25.33 -1.63
C VAL A 30 0.22 -25.25 -0.67
N MET A 31 0.27 -24.30 0.26
CA MET A 31 -0.78 -24.09 1.27
C MET A 31 -1.76 -23.01 0.84
N ASP A 32 -1.22 -21.91 0.30
CA ASP A 32 -2.02 -20.80 -0.23
C ASP A 32 -1.34 -20.21 -1.46
N CYS A 33 -2.16 -19.72 -2.38
CA CYS A 33 -1.70 -19.07 -3.60
C CYS A 33 -2.70 -17.98 -3.96
N ASN A 34 -2.18 -16.81 -4.32
CA ASN A 34 -2.96 -15.70 -4.81
C ASN A 34 -2.31 -15.14 -6.08
N VAL A 35 -3.07 -15.11 -7.17
CA VAL A 35 -2.61 -14.62 -8.47
C VAL A 35 -3.28 -13.31 -8.82
N ASN A 36 -2.50 -12.25 -8.96
CA ASN A 36 -3.00 -10.93 -9.36
C ASN A 36 -2.79 -10.69 -10.86
N PHE A 37 -3.90 -10.63 -11.60
CA PHE A 37 -3.88 -10.31 -13.03
C PHE A 37 -3.42 -8.87 -13.33
N GLY A 38 -3.75 -7.91 -12.47
CA GLY A 38 -3.39 -6.50 -12.64
C GLY A 38 -1.90 -6.22 -12.44
N ALA A 39 -1.29 -6.94 -11.49
CA ALA A 39 0.14 -6.84 -11.16
C ALA A 39 1.01 -7.87 -11.88
N GLU A 40 0.41 -8.78 -12.66
CA GLU A 40 1.11 -9.88 -13.33
C GLU A 40 1.98 -10.72 -12.36
N GLN A 41 1.46 -11.01 -11.17
CA GLN A 41 2.22 -11.64 -10.09
C GLN A 41 1.44 -12.76 -9.40
N ALA A 42 2.15 -13.78 -8.92
CA ALA A 42 1.65 -14.81 -8.03
C ALA A 42 2.39 -14.75 -6.69
N THR A 43 1.65 -14.65 -5.59
CA THR A 43 2.19 -14.81 -4.23
C THR A 43 1.78 -16.16 -3.69
N ILE A 44 2.76 -16.96 -3.30
CA ILE A 44 2.61 -18.39 -3.01
C ILE A 44 3.21 -18.69 -1.64
N ASN A 45 2.40 -19.25 -0.75
CA ASN A 45 2.84 -19.77 0.53
C ASN A 45 3.00 -21.28 0.42
N TYR A 46 4.23 -21.75 0.57
CA TYR A 46 4.56 -23.17 0.40
C TYR A 46 5.48 -23.69 1.50
N ASP A 47 5.44 -25.01 1.68
CA ASP A 47 6.37 -25.73 2.51
C ASP A 47 7.60 -26.15 1.68
N ARG A 48 8.75 -25.52 1.97
CA ARG A 48 10.04 -25.82 1.33
C ARG A 48 10.46 -27.28 1.44
N LYS A 49 9.95 -28.03 2.43
CA LYS A 49 10.28 -29.46 2.58
C LYS A 49 9.53 -30.35 1.58
N ARG A 50 8.40 -29.88 1.03
CA ARG A 50 7.51 -30.66 0.16
C ARG A 50 7.53 -30.20 -1.29
N THR A 51 7.87 -28.94 -1.55
CA THR A 51 7.90 -28.35 -2.90
C THR A 51 9.02 -27.32 -3.04
N ASN A 52 9.48 -27.13 -4.28
CA ASN A 52 10.49 -26.13 -4.66
C ASN A 52 9.97 -25.21 -5.77
N LEU A 53 10.74 -24.15 -6.06
CA LEU A 53 10.42 -23.16 -7.09
C LEU A 53 10.17 -23.81 -8.46
N GLU A 54 11.06 -24.70 -8.89
CA GLU A 54 11.01 -25.35 -10.20
C GLU A 54 9.71 -26.15 -10.42
N LYS A 55 9.24 -26.89 -9.40
CA LYS A 55 7.97 -27.62 -9.49
C LYS A 55 6.77 -26.69 -9.62
N ILE A 56 6.81 -25.54 -8.96
CA ILE A 56 5.75 -24.53 -9.08
C ILE A 56 5.79 -23.89 -10.48
N GLN A 57 6.97 -23.53 -10.98
CA GLN A 57 7.13 -22.98 -12.33
C GLN A 57 6.69 -23.98 -13.40
N ALA A 58 7.05 -25.25 -13.27
CA ALA A 58 6.63 -26.32 -14.18
C ALA A 58 5.10 -26.48 -14.21
N ALA A 59 4.40 -26.31 -13.08
CA ALA A 59 2.94 -26.32 -13.03
C ALA A 59 2.32 -25.11 -13.75
N ILE A 60 2.98 -23.94 -13.67
CA ILE A 60 2.58 -22.73 -14.39
C ILE A 60 2.80 -22.90 -15.90
N ASP A 61 3.94 -23.47 -16.30
CA ASP A 61 4.27 -23.79 -17.71
C ASP A 61 3.30 -24.83 -18.28
N ALA A 62 2.96 -25.87 -17.52
CA ALA A 62 1.96 -26.86 -17.89
C ALA A 62 0.55 -26.24 -18.04
N ALA A 63 0.24 -25.20 -17.26
CA ALA A 63 -0.98 -24.41 -17.44
C ALA A 63 -0.94 -23.47 -18.67
N GLY A 64 0.23 -23.34 -19.31
CA GLY A 64 0.46 -22.62 -20.56
C GLY A 64 0.85 -21.15 -20.39
N TYR A 65 1.45 -20.82 -19.24
CA TYR A 65 1.93 -19.48 -18.83
C TYR A 65 3.40 -19.57 -18.44
N SER A 66 4.13 -18.47 -18.38
CA SER A 66 5.54 -18.48 -17.93
C SER A 66 5.71 -17.69 -16.63
N SER A 67 6.72 -18.03 -15.83
CA SER A 67 6.96 -17.34 -14.55
C SER A 67 8.43 -17.17 -14.19
N TYR A 68 8.77 -16.05 -13.56
CA TYR A 68 10.13 -15.66 -13.19
C TYR A 68 10.17 -15.16 -11.74
N SER A 69 11.30 -15.28 -11.05
CA SER A 69 11.42 -14.83 -9.66
C SER A 69 11.50 -13.30 -9.58
N LEU A 70 10.73 -12.68 -8.67
CA LEU A 70 10.76 -11.22 -8.48
C LEU A 70 12.04 -10.75 -7.76
N GLN A 71 12.77 -11.69 -7.12
CA GLN A 71 13.91 -11.39 -6.26
C GLN A 71 15.19 -11.10 -7.07
N GLU A 72 15.32 -11.69 -8.26
CA GLU A 72 16.39 -11.39 -9.22
C GLU A 72 16.24 -9.97 -9.80
N GLU A 73 15.00 -9.45 -9.90
CA GLU A 73 14.64 -8.20 -10.58
C GLU A 73 15.04 -6.92 -9.81
N ILE A 74 15.32 -7.00 -8.51
CA ILE A 74 15.63 -5.82 -7.65
C ILE A 74 17.13 -5.50 -7.62
N LEU A 75 18.00 -6.48 -7.94
CA LEU A 75 19.46 -6.37 -7.84
C LEU A 75 20.15 -6.23 -9.20
N SER A 76 19.51 -6.65 -10.28
CA SER A 76 19.98 -6.44 -11.65
C SER A 76 19.34 -5.16 -12.22
N GLY A 77 20.13 -4.29 -12.86
CA GLY A 77 19.62 -3.15 -13.63
C GLY A 77 18.83 -3.54 -14.90
N GLU A 78 18.01 -4.61 -14.86
CA GLU A 78 17.22 -5.17 -15.96
C GLU A 78 15.97 -4.34 -16.33
N ASP A 79 15.79 -3.20 -15.66
CA ASP A 79 14.69 -2.27 -15.82
C ASP A 79 14.56 -1.75 -17.28
N ASP A 80 15.65 -1.74 -18.05
CA ASP A 80 15.68 -1.29 -19.45
C ASP A 80 15.26 -2.38 -20.46
N ILE A 81 15.60 -3.65 -20.21
CA ILE A 81 15.16 -4.78 -21.05
C ILE A 81 13.65 -5.01 -20.87
N GLU A 82 13.15 -4.87 -19.63
CA GLU A 82 11.72 -4.94 -19.34
C GLU A 82 10.95 -3.76 -19.97
N LYS A 83 11.50 -2.54 -19.91
CA LYS A 83 10.91 -1.39 -20.62
C LYS A 83 10.87 -1.61 -22.13
N ALA A 84 11.95 -2.11 -22.73
CA ALA A 84 12.03 -2.36 -24.17
C ALA A 84 11.00 -3.40 -24.63
N THR A 85 10.86 -4.50 -23.88
CA THR A 85 9.88 -5.55 -24.18
C THR A 85 8.44 -5.04 -24.03
N ARG A 86 8.12 -4.33 -22.95
CA ARG A 86 6.78 -3.76 -22.73
C ARG A 86 6.41 -2.69 -23.77
N GLN A 87 7.37 -1.87 -24.19
CA GLN A 87 7.19 -0.90 -25.28
C GLN A 87 6.97 -1.61 -26.62
N ALA A 88 7.67 -2.71 -26.89
CA ALA A 88 7.47 -3.50 -28.11
C ALA A 88 6.06 -4.12 -28.15
N GLU A 89 5.59 -4.69 -27.04
CA GLU A 89 4.23 -5.22 -26.92
C GLU A 89 3.16 -4.12 -27.11
N GLN A 90 3.37 -2.95 -26.50
CA GLN A 90 2.47 -1.81 -26.67
C GLN A 90 2.44 -1.30 -28.12
N ARG A 91 3.60 -1.25 -28.80
CA ARG A 91 3.69 -0.89 -30.22
C ARG A 91 2.95 -1.89 -31.09
N GLN A 92 3.12 -3.20 -30.85
CA GLN A 92 2.40 -4.24 -31.60
C GLN A 92 0.88 -4.13 -31.41
N LEU A 93 0.41 -3.91 -30.17
CA LEU A 93 -1.01 -3.74 -29.90
C LEU A 93 -1.57 -2.47 -30.57
N THR A 94 -0.82 -1.36 -30.51
CA THR A 94 -1.20 -0.10 -31.17
C THR A 94 -1.28 -0.28 -32.69
N LEU A 95 -0.32 -0.99 -33.29
CA LEU A 95 -0.33 -1.30 -34.71
C LEU A 95 -1.56 -2.12 -35.10
N LYS A 96 -1.91 -3.16 -34.32
CA LYS A 96 -3.12 -3.97 -34.56
C LYS A 96 -4.40 -3.14 -34.45
N VAL A 97 -4.47 -2.20 -33.51
CA VAL A 97 -5.60 -1.27 -33.36
C VAL A 97 -5.69 -0.31 -34.55
N VAL A 98 -4.56 0.25 -35.00
CA VAL A 98 -4.54 1.17 -36.15
C VAL A 98 -4.94 0.44 -37.42
N VAL A 99 -4.32 -0.71 -37.71
CA VAL A 99 -4.64 -1.53 -38.89
C VAL A 99 -6.08 -2.02 -38.84
N GLY A 100 -6.52 -2.57 -37.71
CA GLY A 100 -7.90 -3.00 -37.50
C GLY A 100 -8.90 -1.85 -37.63
N GLY A 101 -8.57 -0.68 -37.08
CA GLY A 101 -9.37 0.55 -37.15
C GLY A 101 -9.56 1.05 -38.57
N VAL A 102 -8.46 1.20 -39.32
CA VAL A 102 -8.51 1.64 -40.72
C VAL A 102 -9.34 0.69 -41.56
N ILE A 103 -9.11 -0.62 -41.43
CA ILE A 103 -9.88 -1.62 -42.18
C ILE A 103 -11.36 -1.64 -41.76
N SER A 104 -11.65 -1.58 -40.47
CA SER A 104 -13.03 -1.59 -39.96
C SER A 104 -13.80 -0.36 -40.39
N ILE A 105 -13.17 0.83 -40.40
CA ILE A 105 -13.77 2.06 -40.92
C ILE A 105 -14.02 1.93 -42.42
N LEU A 106 -13.06 1.39 -43.18
CA LEU A 106 -13.21 1.19 -44.62
C LEU A 106 -14.37 0.25 -44.95
N LEU A 107 -14.49 -0.87 -44.21
CA LEU A 107 -15.59 -1.82 -44.35
C LEU A 107 -16.93 -1.21 -43.93
N PHE A 108 -16.97 -0.48 -42.81
CA PHE A 108 -18.17 0.19 -42.33
C PHE A 108 -18.70 1.21 -43.34
N VAL A 109 -17.80 2.05 -43.89
CA VAL A 109 -18.15 3.00 -44.96
C VAL A 109 -18.63 2.24 -46.20
N GLY A 110 -17.98 1.14 -46.57
CA GLY A 110 -18.41 0.27 -47.67
C GLY A 110 -19.80 -0.36 -47.46
N SER A 111 -20.22 -0.61 -46.22
CA SER A 111 -21.54 -1.17 -45.90
C SER A 111 -22.66 -0.12 -45.75
N LEU A 112 -22.34 1.19 -45.66
CA LEU A 112 -23.33 2.26 -45.47
C LEU A 112 -24.43 2.31 -46.54
N PRO A 113 -24.16 2.14 -47.84
CA PRO A 113 -25.22 2.16 -48.86
C PRO A 113 -26.19 0.99 -48.71
N MET A 114 -25.69 -0.19 -48.34
CA MET A 114 -26.55 -1.34 -48.03
C MET A 114 -27.36 -1.14 -46.74
N MET A 115 -26.81 -0.48 -45.71
CA MET A 115 -27.54 -0.21 -44.46
C MET A 115 -28.59 0.89 -44.58
N THR A 116 -28.32 1.93 -45.37
CA THR A 116 -29.18 3.13 -45.47
C THR A 116 -30.13 3.10 -46.67
N GLY A 117 -29.90 2.20 -47.64
CA GLY A 117 -30.64 2.15 -48.89
C GLY A 117 -30.38 3.35 -49.81
N LEU A 118 -29.43 4.23 -49.46
CA LEU A 118 -29.07 5.42 -50.22
C LEU A 118 -27.87 5.12 -51.13
N ASN A 119 -28.01 5.38 -52.43
CA ASN A 119 -26.90 5.34 -53.36
C ASN A 119 -25.99 6.56 -53.14
N LEU A 120 -24.90 6.38 -52.40
CA LEU A 120 -23.89 7.39 -52.15
C LEU A 120 -22.77 7.30 -53.22
N PRO A 121 -22.71 8.22 -54.20
CA PRO A 121 -21.74 8.16 -55.31
C PRO A 121 -20.28 8.35 -54.89
N LEU A 122 -20.03 8.75 -53.64
CA LEU A 122 -18.70 9.00 -53.09
C LEU A 122 -17.96 7.73 -52.64
N ILE A 123 -18.66 6.59 -52.53
CA ILE A 123 -18.08 5.34 -52.02
C ILE A 123 -17.66 4.47 -53.21
N PRO A 124 -16.38 4.04 -53.30
CA PRO A 124 -15.93 3.17 -54.37
C PRO A 124 -16.77 1.88 -54.46
N GLY A 125 -17.29 1.57 -55.65
CA GLY A 125 -18.03 0.32 -55.89
C GLY A 125 -17.24 -0.95 -55.55
N LEU A 126 -15.90 -0.85 -55.54
CA LEU A 126 -14.99 -1.91 -55.11
C LEU A 126 -15.23 -2.36 -53.65
N LEU A 127 -15.64 -1.45 -52.76
CA LEU A 127 -15.90 -1.76 -51.34
C LEU A 127 -17.21 -2.53 -51.11
N HIS A 128 -18.10 -2.55 -52.10
CA HIS A 128 -19.33 -3.33 -52.07
C HIS A 128 -19.10 -4.80 -52.46
N ASN A 129 -17.94 -5.10 -53.07
CA ASN A 129 -17.64 -6.44 -53.54
C ASN A 129 -17.34 -7.37 -52.34
N PRO A 130 -18.11 -8.46 -52.14
CA PRO A 130 -17.89 -9.39 -51.04
C PRO A 130 -16.48 -9.99 -50.97
N TRP A 131 -15.81 -10.16 -52.13
CA TRP A 131 -14.43 -10.64 -52.19
C TRP A 131 -13.42 -9.64 -51.63
N VAL A 132 -13.66 -8.35 -51.87
CA VAL A 132 -12.82 -7.26 -51.34
C VAL A 132 -13.04 -7.14 -49.84
N GLN A 133 -14.28 -7.26 -49.37
CA GLN A 133 -14.59 -7.27 -47.94
C GLN A 133 -13.96 -8.49 -47.23
N LEU A 134 -13.98 -9.67 -47.84
CA LEU A 134 -13.29 -10.85 -47.36
C LEU A 134 -11.78 -10.61 -47.24
N LEU A 135 -11.16 -10.09 -48.30
CA LEU A 135 -9.72 -9.81 -48.34
C LEU A 135 -9.31 -8.84 -47.24
N LEU A 136 -10.09 -7.78 -47.03
CA LEU A 136 -9.85 -6.77 -46.00
C LEU A 136 -10.07 -7.33 -44.59
N THR A 137 -11.11 -8.12 -44.37
CA THR A 137 -11.46 -8.65 -43.05
C THR A 137 -10.50 -9.73 -42.57
N THR A 138 -9.91 -10.49 -43.49
CA THR A 138 -9.05 -11.64 -43.15
C THR A 138 -7.82 -11.27 -42.30
N PRO A 139 -7.04 -10.19 -42.61
CA PRO A 139 -6.00 -9.69 -41.73
C PRO A 139 -6.49 -9.29 -40.34
N VAL A 140 -7.67 -8.66 -40.24
CA VAL A 140 -8.23 -8.25 -38.94
C VAL A 140 -8.60 -9.49 -38.12
N GLN A 141 -9.23 -10.47 -38.74
CA GLN A 141 -9.66 -11.70 -38.08
C GLN A 141 -8.47 -12.54 -37.59
N LEU A 142 -7.53 -12.85 -38.50
CA LEU A 142 -6.48 -13.84 -38.24
C LEU A 142 -5.24 -13.25 -37.57
N TRP A 143 -4.85 -12.02 -37.92
CA TRP A 143 -3.63 -11.40 -37.39
C TRP A 143 -3.92 -10.46 -36.22
N CYS A 144 -4.83 -9.48 -36.38
CA CYS A 144 -5.20 -8.60 -35.27
C CYS A 144 -5.90 -9.41 -34.16
N GLY A 145 -6.86 -10.25 -34.55
CA GLY A 145 -7.65 -11.08 -33.64
C GLY A 145 -6.97 -12.38 -33.17
N GLY A 146 -5.82 -12.77 -33.75
CA GLY A 146 -5.20 -14.09 -33.52
C GLY A 146 -4.95 -14.46 -32.05
N SER A 147 -4.77 -13.48 -31.16
CA SER A 147 -4.67 -13.73 -29.71
C SER A 147 -5.98 -14.28 -29.11
N PHE A 148 -7.14 -13.78 -29.54
CA PHE A 148 -8.44 -14.24 -29.06
C PHE A 148 -8.67 -15.71 -29.42
N TYR A 149 -8.32 -16.09 -30.64
CA TYR A 149 -8.41 -17.47 -31.14
C TYR A 149 -7.51 -18.43 -30.36
N ARG A 150 -6.24 -18.08 -30.18
CA ARG A 150 -5.28 -18.90 -29.41
C ARG A 150 -5.75 -19.08 -27.96
N ASN A 151 -6.21 -18.01 -27.32
CA ASN A 151 -6.65 -18.05 -25.94
C ASN A 151 -8.01 -18.75 -25.76
N GLY A 152 -8.95 -18.53 -26.68
CA GLY A 152 -10.24 -19.22 -26.73
C GLY A 152 -10.05 -20.72 -26.92
N TRP A 153 -9.15 -21.13 -27.81
CA TRP A 153 -8.80 -22.54 -28.00
C TRP A 153 -8.17 -23.17 -26.74
N LYS A 154 -7.24 -22.46 -26.09
CA LYS A 154 -6.67 -22.88 -24.79
C LYS A 154 -7.75 -23.00 -23.71
N ALA A 155 -8.72 -22.08 -23.67
CA ALA A 155 -9.82 -22.11 -22.71
C ALA A 155 -10.76 -23.30 -22.94
N LEU A 156 -11.12 -23.55 -24.21
CA LEU A 156 -11.95 -24.68 -24.63
C LEU A 156 -11.30 -26.02 -24.27
N LYS A 157 -10.00 -26.20 -24.55
CA LYS A 157 -9.24 -27.39 -24.15
C LYS A 157 -9.26 -27.68 -22.64
N ARG A 158 -9.48 -26.65 -21.82
CA ARG A 158 -9.54 -26.75 -20.36
C ARG A 158 -10.97 -26.82 -19.83
N HIS A 159 -11.98 -26.98 -20.69
CA HIS A 159 -13.40 -26.94 -20.33
C HIS A 159 -13.80 -25.68 -19.54
N THR A 160 -13.19 -24.54 -19.88
CA THR A 160 -13.50 -23.23 -19.30
C THR A 160 -13.98 -22.28 -20.40
N ALA A 161 -14.96 -21.44 -20.09
CA ALA A 161 -15.42 -20.40 -21.00
C ALA A 161 -14.90 -19.03 -20.54
N THR A 162 -14.31 -18.28 -21.46
CA THR A 162 -13.71 -16.95 -21.19
C THR A 162 -14.24 -15.91 -22.16
N MET A 163 -13.97 -14.63 -21.90
CA MET A 163 -14.29 -13.54 -22.83
C MET A 163 -13.70 -13.80 -24.23
N ASP A 164 -12.46 -14.29 -24.30
CA ASP A 164 -11.78 -14.67 -25.56
C ASP A 164 -12.54 -15.79 -26.30
N THR A 165 -13.29 -16.64 -25.59
CA THR A 165 -14.12 -17.71 -26.18
C THR A 165 -15.36 -17.15 -26.88
N LEU A 166 -16.07 -16.20 -26.23
CA LEU A 166 -17.23 -15.52 -26.83
C LEU A 166 -16.85 -14.74 -28.09
N ILE A 167 -15.72 -14.02 -28.02
CA ILE A 167 -15.21 -13.23 -29.14
C ILE A 167 -14.84 -14.13 -30.31
N ALA A 168 -14.06 -15.19 -30.05
CA ALA A 168 -13.66 -16.14 -31.08
C ALA A 168 -14.89 -16.79 -31.73
N LEU A 169 -15.89 -17.21 -30.94
CA LEU A 169 -17.09 -17.85 -31.47
C LEU A 169 -17.95 -16.86 -32.28
N GLY A 170 -18.25 -15.68 -31.74
CA GLY A 170 -19.11 -14.69 -32.40
C GLY A 170 -18.50 -14.12 -33.68
N THR A 171 -17.22 -13.75 -33.64
CA THR A 171 -16.52 -13.23 -34.83
C THR A 171 -16.28 -14.31 -35.88
N SER A 172 -16.03 -15.58 -35.48
CA SER A 172 -15.96 -16.70 -36.42
C SER A 172 -17.29 -16.97 -37.09
N ALA A 173 -18.39 -16.97 -36.32
CA ALA A 173 -19.71 -17.22 -36.87
C ALA A 173 -20.10 -16.16 -37.91
N ALA A 174 -19.85 -14.87 -37.63
CA ALA A 174 -20.05 -13.78 -38.59
C ALA A 174 -19.16 -13.94 -39.85
N TYR A 175 -17.88 -14.24 -39.67
CA TYR A 175 -16.93 -14.39 -40.77
C TYR A 175 -17.23 -15.61 -41.65
N LEU A 176 -17.48 -16.78 -41.04
CA LEU A 176 -17.79 -18.01 -41.77
C LEU A 176 -19.13 -17.92 -42.49
N TYR A 177 -20.16 -17.35 -41.85
CA TYR A 177 -21.43 -17.08 -42.52
C TYR A 177 -21.21 -16.21 -43.78
N SER A 178 -20.45 -15.11 -43.64
CA SER A 178 -20.16 -14.20 -44.75
C SER A 178 -19.35 -14.87 -45.86
N LEU A 179 -18.43 -15.78 -45.49
CA LEU A 179 -17.67 -16.60 -46.43
C LEU A 179 -18.57 -17.54 -47.24
N VAL A 180 -19.49 -18.25 -46.58
CA VAL A 180 -20.44 -19.14 -47.27
C VAL A 180 -21.34 -18.35 -48.22
N VAL A 181 -21.83 -17.18 -47.80
CA VAL A 181 -22.62 -16.28 -48.67
C VAL A 181 -21.80 -15.78 -49.88
N THR A 182 -20.51 -15.50 -49.68
CA THR A 182 -19.61 -15.02 -50.75
C THR A 182 -19.31 -16.10 -51.78
N VAL A 183 -19.08 -17.33 -51.34
CA VAL A 183 -18.70 -18.47 -52.22
C VAL A 183 -19.93 -19.13 -52.86
N PHE A 184 -21.06 -19.20 -52.14
CA PHE A 184 -22.27 -19.89 -52.58
C PHE A 184 -23.53 -18.99 -52.56
N PRO A 185 -23.53 -17.82 -53.25
CA PRO A 185 -24.68 -16.91 -53.23
C PRO A 185 -25.94 -17.54 -53.82
N GLY A 186 -25.80 -18.42 -54.82
CA GLY A 186 -26.92 -19.11 -55.48
C GLY A 186 -27.75 -20.00 -54.56
N PHE A 187 -27.16 -20.56 -53.50
CA PHE A 187 -27.90 -21.36 -52.51
C PHE A 187 -28.92 -20.51 -51.75
N PHE A 188 -28.54 -19.28 -51.36
CA PHE A 188 -29.42 -18.37 -50.63
C PHE A 188 -30.48 -17.76 -51.54
N ILE A 189 -30.11 -17.38 -52.77
CA ILE A 189 -31.05 -16.87 -53.76
C ILE A 189 -32.12 -17.91 -54.11
N ALA A 190 -31.74 -19.20 -54.22
CA ALA A 190 -32.67 -20.30 -54.45
C ALA A 190 -33.67 -20.51 -53.30
N GLN A 191 -33.35 -20.04 -52.09
CA GLN A 191 -34.25 -20.04 -50.93
C GLN A 191 -35.02 -18.72 -50.76
N GLY A 192 -34.94 -17.80 -51.73
CA GLY A 192 -35.60 -16.50 -51.67
C GLY A 192 -34.97 -15.52 -50.69
N LEU A 193 -33.73 -15.76 -50.25
CA LEU A 193 -33.00 -14.90 -49.32
C LEU A 193 -32.08 -13.93 -50.08
N MET A 194 -32.00 -12.69 -49.60
CA MET A 194 -31.04 -11.71 -50.08
C MET A 194 -29.66 -11.99 -49.44
N PRO A 195 -28.63 -12.35 -50.23
CA PRO A 195 -27.32 -12.72 -49.71
C PRO A 195 -26.55 -11.47 -49.21
N HIS A 196 -26.72 -11.14 -47.94
CA HIS A 196 -25.94 -10.11 -47.26
C HIS A 196 -24.75 -10.72 -46.52
N VAL A 197 -23.61 -10.04 -46.60
CA VAL A 197 -22.39 -10.37 -45.86
C VAL A 197 -22.27 -9.46 -44.63
N TYR A 198 -21.58 -9.95 -43.60
CA TYR A 198 -21.40 -9.30 -42.29
C TYR A 198 -19.92 -9.27 -41.88
N TYR A 199 -19.05 -9.08 -42.86
CA TYR A 199 -17.60 -9.01 -42.66
C TYR A 199 -17.20 -7.82 -41.77
N GLU A 200 -17.91 -6.70 -41.91
CA GLU A 200 -17.76 -5.49 -41.09
C GLU A 200 -18.03 -5.77 -39.61
N VAL A 201 -19.03 -6.62 -39.29
CA VAL A 201 -19.35 -6.96 -37.89
C VAL A 201 -18.17 -7.68 -37.23
N ALA A 202 -17.58 -8.65 -37.91
CA ALA A 202 -16.40 -9.36 -37.39
C ALA A 202 -15.21 -8.40 -37.18
N ALA A 203 -14.91 -7.56 -38.18
CA ALA A 203 -13.78 -6.63 -38.13
C ALA A 203 -13.94 -5.56 -37.02
N ILE A 204 -15.13 -4.94 -36.93
CA ILE A 204 -15.43 -3.89 -35.94
C ILE A 204 -15.33 -4.44 -34.53
N VAL A 205 -15.90 -5.62 -34.27
CA VAL A 205 -15.87 -6.24 -32.93
C VAL A 205 -14.44 -6.53 -32.49
N VAL A 206 -13.63 -7.18 -33.34
CA VAL A 206 -12.22 -7.44 -33.04
C VAL A 206 -11.48 -6.13 -32.73
N THR A 207 -11.72 -5.10 -33.54
CA THR A 207 -11.05 -3.81 -33.41
C THR A 207 -11.44 -3.06 -32.13
N LEU A 208 -12.73 -2.95 -31.82
CA LEU A 208 -13.21 -2.27 -30.60
C LEU A 208 -12.67 -2.94 -29.34
N ILE A 209 -12.56 -4.26 -29.34
CA ILE A 209 -12.01 -5.01 -28.21
C ILE A 209 -10.49 -4.77 -28.09
N LEU A 210 -9.77 -4.71 -29.22
CA LEU A 210 -8.35 -4.34 -29.21
C LEU A 210 -8.14 -2.90 -28.71
N VAL A 211 -9.03 -1.97 -29.06
CA VAL A 211 -9.03 -0.60 -28.50
C VAL A 211 -9.21 -0.64 -27.00
N GLY A 212 -10.18 -1.42 -26.49
CA GLY A 212 -10.38 -1.65 -25.06
C GLY A 212 -9.12 -2.16 -24.37
N ARG A 213 -8.46 -3.17 -24.94
CA ARG A 213 -7.17 -3.71 -24.44
C ARG A 213 -6.02 -2.70 -24.50
N LEU A 214 -6.00 -1.83 -25.50
CA LEU A 214 -4.98 -0.78 -25.61
C LEU A 214 -5.16 0.27 -24.51
N LEU A 215 -6.40 0.69 -24.27
CA LEU A 215 -6.74 1.62 -23.17
C LEU A 215 -6.42 0.98 -21.81
N GLU A 216 -6.73 -0.31 -21.63
CA GLU A 216 -6.36 -1.10 -20.46
C GLU A 216 -4.86 -1.11 -20.21
N ASN A 217 -4.07 -1.51 -21.21
CA ASN A 217 -2.60 -1.57 -21.09
C ASN A 217 -2.00 -0.19 -20.79
N ARG A 218 -2.54 0.86 -21.41
CA ARG A 218 -2.09 2.24 -21.18
C ARG A 218 -2.43 2.73 -19.76
N ALA A 219 -3.62 2.39 -19.26
CA ALA A 219 -4.04 2.72 -17.90
C ALA A 219 -3.13 2.04 -16.87
N ARG A 220 -2.85 0.73 -17.04
CA ARG A 220 -1.93 -0.03 -16.17
C ARG A 220 -0.49 0.49 -16.21
N GLY A 221 0.00 0.87 -17.39
CA GLY A 221 1.37 1.33 -17.60
C GLY A 221 1.70 2.60 -16.79
N LYS A 222 0.80 3.59 -16.80
CA LYS A 222 0.99 4.87 -16.10
C LYS A 222 1.10 4.74 -14.58
N THR A 223 0.41 3.78 -14.00
CA THR A 223 0.39 3.56 -12.55
C THR A 223 1.57 2.73 -12.07
N SER A 224 2.07 1.78 -12.87
CA SER A 224 3.39 1.16 -12.62
C SER A 224 4.52 2.19 -12.62
N GLU A 225 4.37 3.26 -13.40
CA GLU A 225 5.35 4.35 -13.50
C GLU A 225 5.46 5.19 -12.22
N ALA A 226 4.37 5.37 -11.48
CA ALA A 226 4.38 6.09 -10.19
C ALA A 226 5.21 5.35 -9.11
N ILE A 227 5.13 4.02 -9.08
CA ILE A 227 5.97 3.19 -8.19
C ILE A 227 7.42 3.19 -8.68
N ARG A 228 7.63 3.12 -10.00
CA ARG A 228 8.99 3.25 -10.56
C ARG A 228 9.61 4.62 -10.28
N LYS A 229 8.83 5.69 -10.20
CA LYS A 229 9.33 6.99 -9.73
C LYS A 229 9.86 6.89 -8.30
N LEU A 230 9.19 6.14 -7.41
CA LEU A 230 9.70 5.88 -6.05
C LEU A 230 11.00 5.07 -6.08
N ILE A 231 11.13 4.07 -6.95
CA ILE A 231 12.37 3.28 -7.12
C ILE A 231 13.50 4.15 -7.70
N GLY A 232 13.19 4.98 -8.69
CA GLY A 232 14.13 5.93 -9.31
C GLY A 232 14.59 7.06 -8.38
N LEU A 233 14.04 7.15 -7.16
CA LEU A 233 14.57 8.05 -6.14
C LEU A 233 15.87 7.52 -5.52
N GLN A 234 16.16 6.21 -5.58
CA GLN A 234 17.40 5.65 -5.06
C GLN A 234 18.64 6.25 -5.73
N ALA A 235 19.68 6.51 -4.92
CA ALA A 235 20.99 6.86 -5.44
C ALA A 235 21.61 5.63 -6.14
N ARG A 236 22.37 5.85 -7.21
CA ARG A 236 23.07 4.77 -7.93
C ARG A 236 24.42 4.47 -7.31
N ASP A 237 25.09 5.53 -6.87
CA ASP A 237 26.44 5.50 -6.31
C ASP A 237 26.42 6.10 -4.90
N ALA A 238 27.39 5.69 -4.09
CA ALA A 238 27.60 6.16 -2.74
C ALA A 238 29.08 6.53 -2.54
N ARG A 239 29.33 7.65 -1.87
CA ARG A 239 30.68 8.09 -1.53
C ARG A 239 31.11 7.52 -0.19
N VAL A 240 31.86 6.44 -0.22
CA VAL A 240 32.34 5.75 0.99
C VAL A 240 33.74 6.25 1.36
N ILE A 241 33.98 6.41 2.66
CA ILE A 241 35.30 6.66 3.24
C ILE A 241 35.83 5.33 3.77
N ARG A 242 36.85 4.76 3.13
CA ARG A 242 37.60 3.58 3.61
C ARG A 242 39.08 3.95 3.72
N ASP A 243 39.71 3.59 4.83
CA ASP A 243 41.12 3.92 5.11
C ASP A 243 41.46 5.42 4.97
N GLY A 244 40.50 6.30 5.27
CA GLY A 244 40.65 7.76 5.18
C GLY A 244 40.58 8.33 3.75
N VAL A 245 40.28 7.51 2.75
CA VAL A 245 40.15 7.91 1.34
C VAL A 245 38.69 7.88 0.90
N GLU A 246 38.23 8.97 0.28
CA GLU A 246 36.91 9.05 -0.37
C GLU A 246 36.92 8.29 -1.70
N MET A 247 35.98 7.35 -1.87
CA MET A 247 35.76 6.63 -3.13
C MET A 247 34.27 6.53 -3.46
N ASP A 248 33.92 6.80 -4.71
CA ASP A 248 32.56 6.60 -5.20
C ASP A 248 32.41 5.13 -5.64
N VAL A 249 31.50 4.40 -5.00
CA VAL A 249 31.21 2.98 -5.27
C VAL A 249 29.74 2.79 -5.64
N PRO A 250 29.40 1.80 -6.48
CA PRO A 250 28.00 1.45 -6.73
C PRO A 250 27.29 1.10 -5.42
N ILE A 251 26.02 1.49 -5.28
CA ILE A 251 25.24 1.27 -4.05
C ILE A 251 25.16 -0.22 -3.64
N ALA A 252 25.28 -1.13 -4.61
CA ALA A 252 25.29 -2.57 -4.39
C ALA A 252 26.54 -3.08 -3.65
N GLU A 253 27.63 -2.31 -3.66
CA GLU A 253 28.90 -2.66 -3.00
C GLU A 253 29.05 -2.04 -1.60
N VAL A 254 28.07 -1.23 -1.18
CA VAL A 254 28.01 -0.62 0.15
C VAL A 254 27.69 -1.68 1.20
N ARG A 255 28.45 -1.69 2.29
CA ARG A 255 28.33 -2.64 3.40
C ARG A 255 27.83 -1.95 4.66
N ILE A 256 27.24 -2.74 5.56
CA ILE A 256 26.92 -2.28 6.92
C ILE A 256 28.22 -1.83 7.59
N ASN A 257 28.15 -0.74 8.35
CA ASN A 257 29.27 -0.05 8.99
C ASN A 257 30.22 0.73 8.07
N ASP A 258 30.01 0.76 6.76
CA ASP A 258 30.72 1.73 5.92
C ASP A 258 30.40 3.16 6.39
N VAL A 259 31.36 4.07 6.25
CA VAL A 259 31.17 5.50 6.53
C VAL A 259 30.95 6.21 5.21
N ILE A 260 29.86 6.95 5.08
CA ILE A 260 29.49 7.66 3.86
C ILE A 260 29.49 9.16 4.11
N LEU A 261 30.11 9.92 3.20
CA LEU A 261 30.05 11.38 3.17
C LEU A 261 28.90 11.84 2.28
N VAL A 262 28.04 12.71 2.80
CA VAL A 262 26.95 13.32 2.04
C VAL A 262 27.14 14.83 2.00
N ARG A 263 27.15 15.41 0.80
CA ARG A 263 27.31 16.85 0.57
C ARG A 263 25.96 17.56 0.39
N PRO A 264 25.90 18.89 0.53
CA PRO A 264 24.69 19.65 0.30
C PRO A 264 24.13 19.39 -1.11
N GLY A 265 22.83 19.13 -1.23
CA GLY A 265 22.15 18.82 -2.48
C GLY A 265 22.21 17.35 -2.91
N GLU A 266 23.04 16.52 -2.28
CA GLU A 266 23.12 15.09 -2.60
C GLU A 266 21.98 14.29 -1.98
N LYS A 267 21.64 13.18 -2.63
CA LYS A 267 20.74 12.18 -2.05
C LYS A 267 21.52 11.30 -1.09
N ILE A 268 20.89 10.99 0.05
CA ILE A 268 21.41 9.99 0.98
C ILE A 268 21.26 8.60 0.33
N PRO A 269 22.33 7.83 0.13
CA PRO A 269 22.24 6.59 -0.66
C PRO A 269 21.53 5.46 0.10
N VAL A 270 21.84 5.25 1.37
CA VAL A 270 21.33 4.16 2.21
C VAL A 270 20.99 4.67 3.61
N ASP A 271 20.33 3.84 4.43
CA ASP A 271 19.97 4.22 5.79
C ASP A 271 21.19 4.13 6.73
N GLY A 272 21.24 5.03 7.71
CA GLY A 272 22.33 5.03 8.67
C GLY A 272 22.15 6.02 9.82
N GLU A 273 23.22 6.19 10.58
CA GLU A 273 23.28 7.06 11.75
C GLU A 273 24.40 8.10 11.57
N VAL A 274 24.10 9.38 11.75
CA VAL A 274 25.09 10.46 11.61
C VAL A 274 26.16 10.32 12.68
N ILE A 275 27.44 10.37 12.29
CA ILE A 275 28.57 10.27 13.20
C ILE A 275 29.35 11.59 13.31
N ALA A 276 29.31 12.44 12.28
CA ALA A 276 30.02 13.72 12.27
C ALA A 276 29.34 14.73 11.32
N GLY A 277 29.38 16.01 11.69
CA GLY A 277 28.72 17.08 10.94
C GLY A 277 27.23 17.23 11.28
N ALA A 278 26.59 18.22 10.67
CA ALA A 278 25.16 18.49 10.85
C ALA A 278 24.57 19.10 9.58
N SER A 279 23.30 18.83 9.30
CA SER A 279 22.59 19.39 8.15
C SER A 279 21.07 19.32 8.33
N THR A 280 20.33 19.97 7.44
CA THR A 280 18.89 19.73 7.27
C THR A 280 18.65 18.76 6.11
N VAL A 281 17.78 17.79 6.35
CA VAL A 281 17.40 16.74 5.40
C VAL A 281 15.93 16.88 5.06
N ASP A 282 15.63 16.87 3.76
CA ASP A 282 14.28 16.89 3.23
C ASP A 282 13.77 15.46 3.09
N GLU A 283 12.93 15.09 4.05
CA GLU A 283 12.29 13.77 4.12
C GLU A 283 10.88 13.78 3.53
N ALA A 284 10.41 14.88 2.92
CA ALA A 284 9.02 15.07 2.47
C ALA A 284 8.53 13.96 1.53
N MET A 285 9.43 13.46 0.70
CA MET A 285 9.18 12.36 -0.24
C MET A 285 8.95 10.98 0.42
N VAL A 286 9.38 10.82 1.68
CA VAL A 286 9.32 9.54 2.41
C VAL A 286 8.33 9.63 3.58
N THR A 287 8.37 10.72 4.35
CA THR A 287 7.52 10.93 5.53
C THR A 287 6.26 11.74 5.22
N GLY A 288 6.24 12.48 4.10
CA GLY A 288 5.15 13.40 3.76
C GLY A 288 5.22 14.75 4.50
N GLU A 289 6.22 14.97 5.35
CA GLU A 289 6.37 16.22 6.10
C GLU A 289 7.06 17.29 5.26
N SER A 290 6.43 18.46 5.09
CA SER A 290 6.89 19.50 4.16
C SER A 290 8.11 20.29 4.63
N LEU A 291 8.47 20.20 5.91
CA LEU A 291 9.58 20.96 6.50
C LEU A 291 10.82 20.08 6.63
N PRO A 292 12.01 20.55 6.19
CA PRO A 292 13.26 19.82 6.38
C PRO A 292 13.57 19.59 7.86
N VAL A 293 14.02 18.38 8.18
CA VAL A 293 14.35 17.94 9.54
C VAL A 293 15.84 18.16 9.79
N SER A 294 16.20 18.71 10.94
CA SER A 294 17.60 18.88 11.34
C SER A 294 18.20 17.54 11.78
N LYS A 295 19.44 17.26 11.37
CA LYS A 295 20.20 16.04 11.70
C LYS A 295 21.55 16.40 12.30
N GLN A 296 21.86 15.77 13.42
CA GLN A 296 23.10 15.91 14.20
C GLN A 296 23.68 14.52 14.51
N PRO A 297 24.92 14.43 15.02
CA PRO A 297 25.50 13.15 15.40
C PRO A 297 24.61 12.37 16.38
N GLY A 298 24.35 11.09 16.08
CA GLY A 298 23.41 10.23 16.77
C GLY A 298 22.01 10.14 16.12
N ASP A 299 21.67 11.04 15.20
CA ASP A 299 20.39 10.98 14.50
C ASP A 299 20.40 9.97 13.34
N GLU A 300 19.27 9.28 13.14
CA GLU A 300 19.05 8.37 12.02
C GLU A 300 18.74 9.17 10.73
N VAL A 301 19.33 8.74 9.62
CA VAL A 301 19.09 9.26 8.28
C VAL A 301 18.52 8.18 7.37
N ILE A 302 17.58 8.58 6.52
CA ILE A 302 16.83 7.66 5.67
C ILE A 302 17.33 7.76 4.22
N GLY A 303 17.58 6.62 3.58
CA GLY A 303 17.98 6.55 2.18
C GLY A 303 16.96 7.20 1.24
N ALA A 304 17.47 7.67 0.10
CA ALA A 304 16.80 8.46 -0.94
C ALA A 304 16.42 9.90 -0.56
N THR A 305 16.39 10.28 0.72
CA THR A 305 16.11 11.67 1.15
C THR A 305 17.20 12.63 0.69
N ILE A 306 16.90 13.93 0.65
CA ILE A 306 17.80 14.95 0.07
C ILE A 306 18.44 15.78 1.16
N ASN A 307 19.77 15.79 1.19
CA ASN A 307 20.52 16.70 2.04
C ASN A 307 20.44 18.13 1.48
N LYS A 308 20.15 19.15 2.31
CA LYS A 308 19.95 20.54 1.82
C LYS A 308 21.16 21.44 2.00
N THR A 309 21.61 21.69 3.22
CA THR A 309 22.50 22.83 3.51
C THR A 309 23.91 22.44 3.93
N GLY A 310 24.06 21.53 4.89
CA GLY A 310 25.35 21.11 5.46
C GLY A 310 25.89 19.82 4.86
N SER A 311 27.08 19.42 5.29
CA SER A 311 27.65 18.11 4.99
C SER A 311 27.80 17.30 6.27
N PHE A 312 27.57 16.00 6.17
CA PHE A 312 27.74 15.11 7.31
C PHE A 312 28.26 13.75 6.85
N GLN A 313 28.89 13.05 7.79
CA GLN A 313 29.29 11.67 7.64
C GLN A 313 28.35 10.81 8.47
N PHE A 314 27.93 9.68 7.92
CA PHE A 314 27.06 8.74 8.61
C PHE A 314 27.58 7.31 8.47
N ARG A 315 27.32 6.49 9.48
CA ARG A 315 27.62 5.07 9.49
C ARG A 315 26.40 4.30 8.96
N VAL A 316 26.62 3.43 7.98
CA VAL A 316 25.56 2.63 7.37
C VAL A 316 24.99 1.62 8.36
N THR A 317 23.67 1.63 8.55
CA THR A 317 22.97 0.67 9.42
C THR A 317 22.16 -0.36 8.63
N ARG A 318 21.60 0.02 7.47
CA ARG A 318 20.81 -0.88 6.62
C ARG A 318 21.15 -0.67 5.14
N VAL A 319 21.26 -1.76 4.38
CA VAL A 319 21.57 -1.75 2.93
C VAL A 319 20.60 -2.63 2.13
N GLY A 320 20.49 -2.35 0.84
CA GLY A 320 19.69 -3.15 -0.10
C GLY A 320 18.23 -3.32 0.36
N LYS A 321 17.80 -4.58 0.48
CA LYS A 321 16.42 -4.97 0.84
C LYS A 321 15.98 -4.53 2.24
N ASP A 322 16.93 -4.22 3.11
CA ASP A 322 16.67 -3.89 4.52
C ASP A 322 16.53 -2.38 4.75
N THR A 323 16.74 -1.56 3.70
CA THR A 323 16.50 -0.11 3.75
C THR A 323 15.01 0.21 3.87
N PHE A 324 14.70 1.36 4.47
CA PHE A 324 13.34 1.85 4.69
C PHE A 324 12.57 1.96 3.37
N LEU A 325 13.18 2.54 2.33
CA LEU A 325 12.56 2.64 1.01
C LEU A 325 12.31 1.27 0.38
N ALA A 326 13.25 0.32 0.49
CA ALA A 326 13.05 -1.04 -0.03
C ALA A 326 11.91 -1.76 0.70
N GLN A 327 11.74 -1.54 2.00
CA GLN A 327 10.61 -2.04 2.76
C GLN A 327 9.28 -1.41 2.30
N ILE A 328 9.26 -0.09 2.04
CA ILE A 328 8.08 0.58 1.46
C ILE A 328 7.75 -0.03 0.09
N VAL A 329 8.72 -0.14 -0.82
CA VAL A 329 8.52 -0.71 -2.15
C VAL A 329 7.98 -2.13 -2.05
N LYS A 330 8.56 -2.96 -1.18
CA LYS A 330 8.10 -4.33 -0.92
C LYS A 330 6.66 -4.35 -0.39
N LEU A 331 6.31 -3.48 0.55
CA LEU A 331 4.95 -3.38 1.10
C LEU A 331 3.95 -2.93 0.03
N VAL A 332 4.30 -1.97 -0.81
CA VAL A 332 3.46 -1.49 -1.93
C VAL A 332 3.28 -2.59 -2.99
N GLN A 333 4.34 -3.32 -3.34
CA GLN A 333 4.25 -4.45 -4.28
C GLN A 333 3.38 -5.57 -3.72
N GLN A 334 3.55 -5.93 -2.44
CA GLN A 334 2.69 -6.90 -1.76
C GLN A 334 1.22 -6.46 -1.76
N ALA A 335 0.97 -5.16 -1.59
CA ALA A 335 -0.37 -4.58 -1.68
C ALA A 335 -0.99 -4.73 -3.07
N GLN A 336 -0.22 -4.43 -4.11
CA GLN A 336 -0.67 -4.54 -5.49
C GLN A 336 -0.91 -5.98 -5.93
N GLY A 337 -0.22 -6.96 -5.34
CA GLY A 337 -0.44 -8.39 -5.55
C GLY A 337 -1.70 -8.94 -4.86
N SER A 338 -2.39 -8.18 -4.02
CA SER A 338 -3.60 -8.64 -3.32
C SER A 338 -4.88 -8.49 -4.16
N LYS A 339 -5.76 -9.51 -4.16
CA LYS A 339 -7.07 -9.43 -4.84
C LYS A 339 -8.06 -8.64 -3.98
N ALA A 340 -8.75 -7.68 -4.60
CA ALA A 340 -9.84 -6.95 -3.94
C ALA A 340 -11.10 -7.83 -3.81
N PRO A 341 -11.90 -7.70 -2.74
CA PRO A 341 -13.18 -8.40 -2.62
C PRO A 341 -14.13 -8.12 -3.80
N ILE A 342 -14.20 -6.89 -4.32
CA ILE A 342 -15.04 -6.59 -5.48
C ILE A 342 -14.52 -7.25 -6.78
N GLN A 343 -13.21 -7.52 -6.89
CA GLN A 343 -12.64 -8.26 -8.02
C GLN A 343 -13.09 -9.73 -8.00
N ARG A 344 -13.23 -10.33 -6.81
CA ARG A 344 -13.78 -11.69 -6.67
C ARG A 344 -15.25 -11.75 -7.12
N LEU A 345 -16.02 -10.72 -6.82
CA LEU A 345 -17.40 -10.60 -7.31
C LEU A 345 -17.46 -10.47 -8.83
N ALA A 346 -16.60 -9.63 -9.43
CA ALA A 346 -16.52 -9.50 -10.88
C ALA A 346 -16.12 -10.82 -11.57
N ASP A 347 -15.19 -11.57 -10.98
CA ASP A 347 -14.77 -12.90 -11.46
C ASP A 347 -15.91 -13.93 -11.34
N GLN A 348 -16.67 -13.90 -10.24
CA GLN A 348 -17.82 -14.77 -10.03
C GLN A 348 -18.95 -14.47 -11.02
N VAL A 349 -19.25 -13.19 -11.24
CA VAL A 349 -20.22 -12.75 -12.26
C VAL A 349 -19.78 -13.24 -13.63
N THR A 350 -18.52 -13.04 -14.01
CA THR A 350 -18.00 -13.49 -15.31
C THR A 350 -18.07 -15.01 -15.47
N GLY A 351 -17.81 -15.76 -14.40
CA GLY A 351 -17.85 -17.23 -14.39
C GLY A 351 -19.23 -17.83 -14.66
N TRP A 352 -20.31 -17.16 -14.24
CA TRP A 352 -21.69 -17.60 -14.53
C TRP A 352 -22.28 -16.94 -15.78
N PHE A 353 -21.89 -15.69 -16.05
CA PHE A 353 -22.40 -14.90 -17.17
C PHE A 353 -22.06 -15.53 -18.53
N VAL A 354 -20.83 -16.01 -18.73
CA VAL A 354 -20.42 -16.59 -20.02
C VAL A 354 -21.24 -17.85 -20.37
N PRO A 355 -21.37 -18.87 -19.50
CA PRO A 355 -22.26 -20.01 -19.75
C PRO A 355 -23.72 -19.62 -19.98
N ALA A 356 -24.25 -18.66 -19.22
CA ALA A 356 -25.63 -18.20 -19.38
C ALA A 356 -25.86 -17.57 -20.77
N VAL A 357 -24.94 -16.71 -21.22
CA VAL A 357 -24.99 -16.10 -22.56
C VAL A 357 -24.91 -17.16 -23.66
N MET A 358 -24.05 -18.18 -23.51
CA MET A 358 -23.98 -19.29 -24.47
C MET A 358 -25.30 -20.06 -24.54
N ALA A 359 -25.92 -20.35 -23.40
CA ALA A 359 -27.22 -21.02 -23.35
C ALA A 359 -28.31 -20.18 -24.03
N ILE A 360 -28.33 -18.86 -23.78
CA ILE A 360 -29.27 -17.92 -24.43
C ILE A 360 -29.01 -17.83 -25.94
N ALA A 361 -27.76 -17.82 -26.38
CA ALA A 361 -27.40 -17.80 -27.79
C ALA A 361 -27.86 -19.08 -28.50
N ILE A 362 -27.64 -20.26 -27.90
CA ILE A 362 -28.13 -21.54 -28.42
C ILE A 362 -29.66 -21.56 -28.47
N ALA A 363 -30.33 -21.13 -27.41
CA ALA A 363 -31.79 -21.05 -27.37
C ALA A 363 -32.33 -20.10 -28.44
N THR A 364 -31.72 -18.92 -28.60
CA THR A 364 -32.03 -17.96 -29.66
C THR A 364 -31.89 -18.62 -31.03
N PHE A 365 -30.78 -19.30 -31.32
CA PHE A 365 -30.59 -20.00 -32.58
C PHE A 365 -31.71 -21.02 -32.85
N VAL A 366 -31.98 -21.89 -31.88
CA VAL A 366 -32.97 -22.97 -32.00
C VAL A 366 -34.38 -22.41 -32.21
N ILE A 367 -34.79 -21.42 -31.43
CA ILE A 367 -36.11 -20.81 -31.53
C ILE A 367 -36.28 -20.14 -32.90
N TRP A 368 -35.35 -19.29 -33.31
CA TRP A 368 -35.44 -18.60 -34.59
C TRP A 368 -35.38 -19.57 -35.77
N PHE A 369 -34.57 -20.62 -35.68
CA PHE A 369 -34.49 -21.65 -36.71
C PHE A 369 -35.81 -22.43 -36.84
N ILE A 370 -36.41 -22.87 -35.73
CA ILE A 370 -37.66 -23.65 -35.75
C ILE A 370 -38.85 -22.82 -36.21
N PHE A 371 -39.01 -21.58 -35.71
CA PHE A 371 -40.21 -20.78 -35.97
C PHE A 371 -40.18 -20.01 -37.30
N MET A 372 -39.01 -19.48 -37.71
CA MET A 372 -38.90 -18.68 -38.95
C MET A 372 -38.41 -19.51 -40.14
N GLY A 373 -37.86 -20.72 -39.91
CA GLY A 373 -37.28 -21.55 -40.97
C GLY A 373 -36.08 -20.94 -41.68
N ASN A 374 -35.53 -19.84 -41.15
CA ASN A 374 -34.52 -19.02 -41.81
C ASN A 374 -33.18 -19.08 -41.06
N VAL A 375 -32.24 -19.86 -41.61
CA VAL A 375 -30.89 -20.04 -41.06
C VAL A 375 -30.14 -18.71 -40.97
N THR A 376 -30.28 -17.84 -41.97
CA THR A 376 -29.65 -16.53 -42.01
C THR A 376 -30.10 -15.68 -40.82
N LEU A 377 -31.41 -15.57 -40.61
CA LEU A 377 -31.96 -14.75 -39.53
C LEU A 377 -31.60 -15.33 -38.15
N ALA A 378 -31.67 -16.65 -37.98
CA ALA A 378 -31.27 -17.34 -36.75
C ALA A 378 -29.77 -17.15 -36.44
N THR A 379 -28.91 -17.17 -37.46
CA THR A 379 -27.46 -16.97 -37.30
C THR A 379 -27.15 -15.52 -36.91
N ILE A 380 -27.75 -14.53 -37.58
CA ILE A 380 -27.53 -13.11 -37.28
C ILE A 380 -27.97 -12.76 -35.85
N THR A 381 -29.15 -13.21 -35.43
CA THR A 381 -29.66 -12.93 -34.08
C THR A 381 -28.79 -13.59 -33.00
N THR A 382 -28.34 -14.83 -33.24
CA THR A 382 -27.42 -15.55 -32.34
C THR A 382 -26.07 -14.84 -32.22
N VAL A 383 -25.49 -14.44 -33.35
CA VAL A 383 -24.25 -13.66 -33.40
C VAL A 383 -24.41 -12.32 -32.67
N GLY A 384 -25.55 -11.65 -32.86
CA GLY A 384 -25.90 -10.42 -32.13
C GLY A 384 -25.90 -10.61 -30.62
N VAL A 385 -26.52 -11.68 -30.11
CA VAL A 385 -26.51 -12.02 -28.67
C VAL A 385 -25.08 -12.24 -28.17
N LEU A 386 -24.27 -13.02 -28.89
CA LEU A 386 -22.89 -13.31 -28.50
C LEU A 386 -22.01 -12.06 -28.44
N ILE A 387 -22.21 -11.12 -29.37
CA ILE A 387 -21.42 -9.88 -29.47
C ILE A 387 -21.84 -8.87 -28.41
N ILE A 388 -23.15 -8.58 -28.30
CA ILE A 388 -23.69 -7.57 -27.36
C ILE A 388 -23.35 -7.93 -25.91
N ALA A 389 -23.27 -9.24 -25.62
CA ALA A 389 -22.97 -9.72 -24.29
C ALA A 389 -21.53 -9.47 -23.83
N CYS A 390 -20.56 -9.00 -24.64
CA CYS A 390 -19.18 -8.82 -24.14
C CYS A 390 -19.12 -7.86 -22.93
N PRO A 391 -18.75 -8.32 -21.72
CA PRO A 391 -18.61 -7.46 -20.55
C PRO A 391 -17.22 -6.81 -20.53
N CYS A 392 -16.83 -6.22 -21.66
CA CYS A 392 -15.49 -5.74 -21.94
C CYS A 392 -14.99 -4.70 -20.89
N ALA A 393 -15.88 -3.89 -20.30
CA ALA A 393 -15.54 -2.90 -19.27
C ALA A 393 -15.49 -3.45 -17.82
N LEU A 394 -16.17 -4.59 -17.56
CA LEU A 394 -16.39 -5.09 -16.20
C LEU A 394 -15.09 -5.57 -15.53
N GLY A 395 -14.22 -6.26 -16.29
CA GLY A 395 -12.96 -6.79 -15.77
C GLY A 395 -11.91 -5.71 -15.42
N LEU A 396 -12.16 -4.46 -15.82
CA LEU A 396 -11.21 -3.35 -15.76
C LEU A 396 -11.55 -2.25 -14.76
N ALA A 397 -12.84 -2.07 -14.48
CA ALA A 397 -13.31 -1.01 -13.61
C ALA A 397 -12.64 -1.07 -12.22
N THR A 398 -12.57 -2.27 -11.64
CA THR A 398 -12.01 -2.49 -10.32
C THR A 398 -10.49 -2.31 -10.25
N PRO A 399 -9.66 -3.03 -11.03
CA PRO A 399 -8.20 -2.92 -10.88
C PRO A 399 -7.71 -1.50 -11.16
N THR A 400 -8.31 -0.81 -12.14
CA THR A 400 -7.96 0.58 -12.46
C THR A 400 -8.26 1.52 -11.29
N SER A 401 -9.45 1.40 -10.68
CA SER A 401 -9.85 2.25 -9.55
C SER A 401 -8.95 2.04 -8.32
N VAL A 402 -8.64 0.79 -7.99
CA VAL A 402 -7.73 0.45 -6.88
C VAL A 402 -6.32 0.96 -7.16
N MET A 403 -5.81 0.76 -8.37
CA MET A 403 -4.46 1.14 -8.74
C MET A 403 -4.27 2.67 -8.74
N VAL A 404 -5.25 3.43 -9.24
CA VAL A 404 -5.25 4.89 -9.16
C VAL A 404 -5.42 5.37 -7.72
N GLY A 405 -6.34 4.77 -6.95
CA GLY A 405 -6.59 5.14 -5.55
C GLY A 405 -5.37 4.91 -4.65
N THR A 406 -4.68 3.78 -4.81
CA THR A 406 -3.44 3.47 -4.08
C THR A 406 -2.28 4.38 -4.50
N GLY A 407 -2.14 4.68 -5.79
CA GLY A 407 -1.17 5.66 -6.28
C GLY A 407 -1.40 7.07 -5.69
N LYS A 408 -2.67 7.51 -5.67
CA LYS A 408 -3.03 8.81 -5.09
C LYS A 408 -2.84 8.85 -3.56
N GLY A 409 -3.10 7.75 -2.87
CA GLY A 409 -2.79 7.61 -1.45
C GLY A 409 -1.30 7.78 -1.17
N ALA A 410 -0.45 7.11 -1.95
CA ALA A 410 1.01 7.20 -1.81
C ALA A 410 1.55 8.62 -2.03
N GLU A 411 1.01 9.36 -3.02
CA GLU A 411 1.35 10.78 -3.24
C GLU A 411 1.05 11.67 -2.02
N ASN A 412 0.18 11.23 -1.10
CA ASN A 412 -0.21 11.96 0.11
C ASN A 412 0.29 11.27 1.39
N GLY A 413 1.30 10.39 1.30
CA GLY A 413 1.88 9.69 2.46
C GLY A 413 0.99 8.59 3.04
N ILE A 414 -0.09 8.18 2.36
CA ILE A 414 -0.99 7.11 2.80
C ILE A 414 -0.63 5.81 2.08
N LEU A 415 0.06 4.92 2.78
CA LEU A 415 0.46 3.61 2.26
C LEU A 415 -0.62 2.56 2.52
N ILE A 416 -1.30 2.15 1.45
CA ILE A 416 -2.39 1.17 1.50
C ILE A 416 -1.83 -0.21 1.20
N LYS A 417 -1.76 -1.07 2.21
CA LYS A 417 -1.19 -2.44 2.13
C LYS A 417 -2.02 -3.45 1.32
N GLY A 418 -3.20 -3.10 0.80
CA GLY A 418 -3.96 -3.98 -0.07
C GLY A 418 -5.25 -3.37 -0.61
N ALA A 419 -5.74 -3.90 -1.73
CA ALA A 419 -6.98 -3.45 -2.37
C ALA A 419 -8.20 -3.59 -1.44
N GLN A 420 -8.21 -4.64 -0.62
CA GLN A 420 -9.22 -4.88 0.40
C GLN A 420 -9.26 -3.78 1.46
N SER A 421 -8.11 -3.21 1.84
CA SER A 421 -8.04 -2.14 2.83
C SER A 421 -8.72 -0.86 2.33
N LEU A 422 -8.61 -0.55 1.04
CA LEU A 422 -9.29 0.61 0.43
C LEU A 422 -10.82 0.44 0.45
N GLU A 423 -11.32 -0.75 0.13
CA GLU A 423 -12.75 -1.05 0.20
C GLU A 423 -13.28 -1.08 1.64
N LEU A 424 -12.51 -1.66 2.56
CA LEU A 424 -12.87 -1.70 3.98
C LEU A 424 -12.85 -0.31 4.60
N ALA A 425 -11.92 0.57 4.19
CA ALA A 425 -11.81 1.94 4.68
C ALA A 425 -13.12 2.72 4.50
N HIS A 426 -13.80 2.55 3.36
CA HIS A 426 -15.12 3.14 3.12
C HIS A 426 -16.21 2.63 4.07
N LYS A 427 -16.07 1.41 4.59
CA LYS A 427 -17.04 0.79 5.51
C LYS A 427 -16.72 1.05 6.99
N ILE A 428 -15.61 1.74 7.29
CA ILE A 428 -15.25 2.08 8.67
C ILE A 428 -16.30 3.05 9.22
N GLN A 429 -16.74 2.78 10.43
CA GLN A 429 -17.67 3.64 11.18
C GLN A 429 -17.08 4.11 12.50
N THR A 430 -16.11 3.36 13.03
CA THR A 430 -15.46 3.62 14.31
C THR A 430 -13.95 3.48 14.12
N ILE A 431 -13.21 4.48 14.55
CA ILE A 431 -11.74 4.49 14.56
C ILE A 431 -11.29 4.45 16.02
N VAL A 432 -10.53 3.42 16.36
CA VAL A 432 -9.90 3.30 17.66
C VAL A 432 -8.45 3.75 17.52
N LEU A 433 -8.08 4.81 18.24
CA LEU A 433 -6.74 5.38 18.26
C LEU A 433 -6.02 4.91 19.52
N ASP A 434 -4.79 4.41 19.35
CA ASP A 434 -3.87 4.27 20.49
C ASP A 434 -3.43 5.68 20.94
N LYS A 435 -3.00 5.82 22.20
CA LYS A 435 -2.45 7.09 22.66
C LYS A 435 -1.02 7.25 22.14
N THR A 436 -0.12 6.40 22.63
CA THR A 436 1.33 6.51 22.46
C THR A 436 1.71 6.36 20.99
N GLY A 437 2.42 7.36 20.44
CA GLY A 437 2.93 7.36 19.06
C GLY A 437 1.87 7.59 17.96
N THR A 438 0.58 7.51 18.29
CA THR A 438 -0.52 7.83 17.36
C THR A 438 -1.00 9.24 17.60
N LEU A 439 -1.62 9.51 18.76
CA LEU A 439 -2.07 10.84 19.16
C LEU A 439 -0.93 11.70 19.71
N THR A 440 0.08 11.05 20.29
CA THR A 440 1.25 11.69 20.89
C THR A 440 2.50 11.45 20.06
N GLN A 441 3.57 12.20 20.36
CA GLN A 441 4.85 12.10 19.65
C GLN A 441 5.60 10.79 19.94
N GLY A 442 5.23 10.08 21.02
CA GLY A 442 5.85 8.82 21.43
C GLY A 442 7.20 9.01 22.11
N LYS A 443 7.52 10.24 22.54
CA LYS A 443 8.76 10.60 23.24
C LYS A 443 8.40 11.47 24.45
N PRO A 444 8.89 11.16 25.66
CA PRO A 444 8.68 12.02 26.81
C PRO A 444 9.37 13.37 26.57
N THR A 445 8.66 14.46 26.87
CA THR A 445 9.17 15.82 26.75
C THR A 445 8.77 16.60 27.99
N VAL A 446 9.63 17.50 28.46
CA VAL A 446 9.26 18.46 29.50
C VAL A 446 8.20 19.41 28.93
N THR A 447 6.99 19.35 29.47
CA THR A 447 5.87 20.20 29.03
C THR A 447 5.74 21.44 29.90
N ASP A 448 6.15 21.35 31.16
CA ASP A 448 6.03 22.43 32.14
C ASP A 448 7.27 22.44 33.03
N PHE A 449 7.73 23.64 33.35
CA PHE A 449 8.85 23.87 34.26
C PHE A 449 8.55 25.10 35.11
N VAL A 450 8.62 24.94 36.42
CA VAL A 450 8.39 26.02 37.40
C VAL A 450 9.52 26.01 38.41
N THR A 451 10.01 27.20 38.76
CA THR A 451 11.04 27.42 39.78
C THR A 451 10.47 28.14 40.99
N VAL A 452 11.04 27.88 42.17
CA VAL A 452 10.60 28.50 43.44
C VAL A 452 10.96 29.99 43.46
N ASN A 453 12.16 30.35 43.01
CA ASN A 453 12.65 31.73 42.97
C ASN A 453 12.24 32.49 41.69
N GLY A 454 11.32 31.92 40.89
CA GLY A 454 10.86 32.51 39.64
C GLY A 454 11.94 32.62 38.56
N THR A 455 11.67 33.48 37.58
CA THR A 455 12.47 33.65 36.34
C THR A 455 13.47 34.80 36.39
N ALA A 456 13.47 35.56 37.50
CA ALA A 456 14.38 36.70 37.68
C ALA A 456 15.85 36.24 37.65
N HIS A 457 16.72 37.08 37.09
CA HIS A 457 18.17 36.85 37.00
C HIS A 457 18.56 35.53 36.28
N ASN A 458 17.76 35.04 35.34
CA ASN A 458 17.99 33.78 34.61
C ASN A 458 18.09 32.55 35.54
N ASN A 459 17.44 32.59 36.71
CA ASN A 459 17.46 31.48 37.66
C ASN A 459 16.89 30.18 37.05
N GLU A 460 15.86 30.29 36.21
CA GLU A 460 15.30 29.15 35.47
C GLU A 460 16.34 28.46 34.57
N ILE A 461 17.14 29.24 33.85
CA ILE A 461 18.18 28.75 32.93
C ILE A 461 19.30 28.10 33.74
N GLN A 462 19.72 28.71 34.84
CA GLN A 462 20.76 28.16 35.72
C GLN A 462 20.32 26.84 36.36
N LEU A 463 19.09 26.78 36.87
CA LEU A 463 18.55 25.56 37.46
C LEU A 463 18.40 24.45 36.40
N LEU A 464 17.92 24.80 35.20
CA LEU A 464 17.82 23.87 34.09
C LEU A 464 19.20 23.37 33.63
N GLN A 465 20.22 24.24 33.64
CA GLN A 465 21.60 23.89 33.32
C GLN A 465 22.19 22.90 34.32
N LEU A 466 21.97 23.12 35.63
CA LEU A 466 22.37 22.18 36.68
C LEU A 466 21.64 20.83 36.53
N ALA A 467 20.32 20.88 36.35
CA ALA A 467 19.50 19.67 36.23
C ALA A 467 19.89 18.82 35.01
N ALA A 468 20.02 19.44 33.84
CA ALA A 468 20.42 18.75 32.63
C ALA A 468 21.88 18.26 32.67
N THR A 469 22.78 18.91 33.42
CA THR A 469 24.16 18.43 33.57
C THR A 469 24.20 17.13 34.37
N VAL A 470 23.40 17.01 35.44
CA VAL A 470 23.26 15.75 36.21
C VAL A 470 22.54 14.68 35.39
N GLU A 471 21.41 15.01 34.77
CA GLU A 471 20.61 14.06 33.99
C GLU A 471 21.33 13.53 32.74
N ARG A 472 22.34 14.24 32.22
CA ARG A 472 23.17 13.75 31.11
C ARG A 472 23.90 12.45 31.45
N ASN A 473 24.11 12.15 32.72
CA ASN A 473 24.76 10.92 33.19
C ASN A 473 23.76 9.78 33.44
N SER A 474 22.46 10.00 33.23
CA SER A 474 21.38 9.04 33.45
C SER A 474 20.85 8.50 32.11
N GLU A 475 20.68 7.18 32.01
CA GLU A 475 20.12 6.51 30.82
C GLU A 475 18.57 6.47 30.84
N HIS A 476 17.94 7.08 31.85
CA HIS A 476 16.49 7.04 31.99
C HIS A 476 15.79 7.89 30.91
N PRO A 477 14.68 7.44 30.28
CA PRO A 477 13.99 8.23 29.25
C PRO A 477 13.51 9.63 29.71
N LEU A 478 13.23 9.81 31.00
CA LEU A 478 12.90 11.12 31.58
C LEU A 478 14.12 12.05 31.66
N ALA A 479 15.31 11.50 31.93
CA ALA A 479 16.56 12.24 31.95
C ALA A 479 16.87 12.81 30.57
N GLU A 480 16.72 11.97 29.54
CA GLU A 480 16.85 12.37 28.15
C GLU A 480 15.89 13.52 27.78
N ALA A 481 14.65 13.47 28.29
CA ALA A 481 13.66 14.53 28.09
C ALA A 481 14.10 15.87 28.70
N VAL A 482 14.70 15.86 29.90
CA VAL A 482 15.24 17.05 30.57
C VAL A 482 16.44 17.62 29.80
N VAL A 483 17.37 16.76 29.37
CA VAL A 483 18.55 17.17 28.59
C VAL A 483 18.14 17.79 27.26
N LYS A 484 17.21 17.17 26.54
CA LYS A 484 16.67 17.70 25.27
C LYS A 484 15.94 19.02 25.46
N TYR A 485 15.17 19.15 26.55
CA TYR A 485 14.51 20.40 26.87
C TYR A 485 15.53 21.53 27.13
N ALA A 486 16.60 21.27 27.88
CA ALA A 486 17.67 22.23 28.09
C ALA A 486 18.37 22.66 26.79
N GLN A 487 18.64 21.70 25.89
CA GLN A 487 19.20 22.00 24.57
C GLN A 487 18.25 22.86 23.72
N ALA A 488 16.94 22.59 23.75
CA ALA A 488 15.94 23.37 23.04
C ALA A 488 15.83 24.81 23.57
N GLN A 489 16.05 25.02 24.87
CA GLN A 489 16.15 26.35 25.50
C GLN A 489 17.52 27.02 25.31
N GLN A 490 18.38 26.48 24.44
CA GLN A 490 19.72 27.00 24.12
C GLN A 490 20.65 27.10 25.34
N VAL A 491 20.46 26.23 26.33
CA VAL A 491 21.32 26.16 27.51
C VAL A 491 22.67 25.54 27.14
N ASN A 492 23.77 26.23 27.49
CA ASN A 492 25.12 25.76 27.17
C ASN A 492 25.60 24.70 28.17
N LEU A 493 25.39 23.42 27.85
CA LEU A 493 25.78 22.28 28.69
C LEU A 493 27.29 22.00 28.69
N THR A 494 28.06 22.49 27.71
CA THR A 494 29.52 22.28 27.65
C THR A 494 30.30 23.29 28.49
N ALA A 495 29.65 24.37 28.93
CA ALA A 495 30.24 25.34 29.86
C ALA A 495 30.30 24.84 31.32
N MET A 496 29.59 23.75 31.65
CA MET A 496 29.58 23.20 33.01
C MET A 496 30.69 22.16 33.22
N PRO A 497 31.34 22.13 34.40
CA PRO A 497 32.25 21.06 34.78
C PRO A 497 31.58 19.69 34.78
N ALA A 498 32.39 18.62 34.72
CA ALA A 498 31.88 17.26 34.86
C ALA A 498 31.18 17.05 36.21
N VAL A 499 30.12 16.24 36.21
CA VAL A 499 29.44 15.81 37.45
C VAL A 499 30.40 14.93 38.24
N THR A 500 30.56 15.25 39.52
CA THR A 500 31.28 14.42 40.50
C THR A 500 30.28 13.71 41.42
N ASP A 501 30.62 12.52 41.92
CA ASP A 501 29.78 11.70 42.81
C ASP A 501 28.34 11.50 42.30
N PHE A 502 28.21 11.15 41.01
CA PHE A 502 26.92 10.83 40.43
C PHE A 502 26.39 9.49 40.98
N GLU A 503 25.16 9.49 41.48
CA GLU A 503 24.46 8.31 41.95
C GLU A 503 23.02 8.28 41.43
N ALA A 504 22.58 7.10 40.99
CA ALA A 504 21.21 6.85 40.55
C ALA A 504 20.50 5.91 41.52
N TYR A 505 19.35 6.34 42.03
CA TYR A 505 18.50 5.59 42.95
C TYR A 505 17.27 5.08 42.20
N ALA A 506 17.24 3.76 41.95
CA ALA A 506 16.17 3.12 41.20
C ALA A 506 14.79 3.41 41.80
N GLY A 507 13.88 3.93 40.98
CA GLY A 507 12.51 4.30 41.39
C GLY A 507 12.41 5.55 42.27
N SER A 508 13.51 6.27 42.48
CA SER A 508 13.58 7.45 43.34
C SER A 508 14.07 8.69 42.60
N GLY A 509 15.25 8.65 41.97
CA GLY A 509 15.86 9.83 41.35
C GLY A 509 17.37 9.67 41.12
N VAL A 510 18.03 10.80 40.83
CA VAL A 510 19.48 10.91 40.65
C VAL A 510 20.03 12.06 41.49
N GLN A 511 21.30 11.95 41.89
CA GLN A 511 22.05 13.04 42.51
C GLN A 511 23.45 13.15 41.94
N GLY A 512 24.05 14.33 42.06
CA GLY A 512 25.45 14.55 41.74
C GLY A 512 25.89 15.97 42.10
N ILE A 513 27.20 16.18 42.15
CA ILE A 513 27.80 17.47 42.48
C ILE A 513 28.24 18.17 41.19
N VAL A 514 27.72 19.39 40.97
CA VAL A 514 28.03 20.24 39.81
C VAL A 514 28.41 21.64 40.32
N VAL A 515 29.59 22.14 39.95
CA VAL A 515 30.12 23.45 40.45
C VAL A 515 30.09 23.53 41.99
N ASN A 516 30.50 22.44 42.65
CA ASN A 516 30.53 22.33 44.13
C ASN A 516 29.16 22.52 44.81
N ARG A 517 28.05 22.30 44.08
CA ARG A 517 26.69 22.25 44.60
C ARG A 517 26.11 20.87 44.43
N LEU A 518 25.41 20.39 45.46
CA LEU A 518 24.72 19.10 45.43
C LEU A 518 23.38 19.27 44.72
N VAL A 519 23.18 18.59 43.60
CA VAL A 519 21.94 18.63 42.83
C VAL A 519 21.24 17.28 42.93
N GLN A 520 19.96 17.30 43.28
CA GLN A 520 19.13 16.11 43.50
C GLN A 520 17.83 16.24 42.70
N ILE A 521 17.53 15.24 41.88
CA ILE A 521 16.39 15.25 40.96
C ILE A 521 15.62 13.96 41.14
N GLY A 522 14.35 14.03 41.50
CA GLY A 522 13.58 12.81 41.71
C GLY A 522 12.17 12.99 42.21
N THR A 523 11.63 11.90 42.76
CA THR A 523 10.28 11.82 43.30
C THR A 523 10.16 12.55 44.63
N GLN A 524 8.95 13.03 44.95
CA GLN A 524 8.67 13.69 46.24
C GLN A 524 9.00 12.79 47.43
N ARG A 525 8.66 11.50 47.35
CA ARG A 525 8.90 10.53 48.42
C ARG A 525 10.38 10.52 48.81
N TRP A 526 11.26 10.42 47.83
CA TRP A 526 12.70 10.37 48.05
C TRP A 526 13.25 11.70 48.60
N LEU A 527 12.84 12.85 48.05
CA LEU A 527 13.28 14.15 48.58
C LEU A 527 12.78 14.39 50.02
N THR A 528 11.59 13.89 50.36
CA THR A 528 11.04 13.97 51.72
C THR A 528 11.83 13.06 52.69
N GLU A 529 12.23 11.87 52.25
CA GLU A 529 13.11 10.96 53.00
C GLU A 529 14.50 11.60 53.26
N LEU A 530 14.96 12.46 52.34
CA LEU A 530 16.18 13.28 52.50
C LEU A 530 15.99 14.51 53.39
N GLY A 531 14.78 14.76 53.91
CA GLY A 531 14.47 15.90 54.77
C GLY A 531 14.20 17.23 54.05
N ILE A 532 14.01 17.20 52.73
CA ILE A 532 13.80 18.39 51.90
C ILE A 532 12.32 18.78 51.91
N ASN A 533 12.03 20.05 52.22
CA ASN A 533 10.65 20.55 52.28
C ASN A 533 10.09 20.81 50.87
N THR A 534 9.11 20.00 50.43
CA THR A 534 8.50 20.11 49.09
C THR A 534 7.19 20.90 49.06
N VAL A 535 6.73 21.47 50.18
CA VAL A 535 5.39 22.07 50.33
C VAL A 535 5.15 23.21 49.33
N ALA A 536 6.19 23.99 49.02
CA ALA A 536 6.10 25.14 48.11
C ALA A 536 5.62 24.78 46.69
N LEU A 537 5.85 23.55 46.23
CA LEU A 537 5.51 23.10 44.88
C LEU A 537 4.38 22.05 44.86
N GLN A 538 3.75 21.77 46.00
CA GLN A 538 2.72 20.74 46.13
C GLN A 538 1.52 21.00 45.22
N GLN A 539 1.07 22.27 45.13
CA GLN A 539 -0.06 22.64 44.28
C GLN A 539 0.20 22.34 42.79
N TYR A 540 1.41 22.65 42.30
CA TYR A 540 1.80 22.35 40.91
C TYR A 540 1.89 20.85 40.68
N LYS A 541 2.48 20.12 41.64
CA LYS A 541 2.57 18.66 41.58
C LYS A 541 1.19 18.03 41.45
N ASP A 542 0.27 18.34 42.35
CA ASP A 542 -1.06 17.74 42.37
C ASP A 542 -1.84 18.06 41.07
N THR A 543 -1.70 19.29 40.57
CA THR A 543 -2.32 19.73 39.31
C THR A 543 -1.75 18.97 38.10
N TRP A 544 -0.44 18.78 38.05
CA TRP A 544 0.24 18.13 36.92
C TRP A 544 0.10 16.61 36.96
N GLU A 545 0.14 15.99 38.13
CA GLU A 545 -0.18 14.57 38.30
C GLU A 545 -1.64 14.28 37.95
N ALA A 546 -2.57 15.17 38.31
CA ALA A 546 -3.96 15.07 37.88
C ALA A 546 -4.13 15.21 36.36
N ALA A 547 -3.28 16.01 35.71
CA ALA A 547 -3.21 16.12 34.25
C ALA A 547 -2.45 14.96 33.58
N GLY A 548 -2.01 13.95 34.34
CA GLY A 548 -1.34 12.77 33.84
C GLY A 548 0.13 12.96 33.45
N LYS A 549 0.77 14.00 33.99
CA LYS A 549 2.20 14.28 33.79
C LYS A 549 3.00 13.52 34.85
N THR A 550 4.16 13.00 34.45
CA THR A 550 5.16 12.51 35.41
C THR A 550 5.87 13.72 35.98
N VAL A 551 5.83 13.87 37.30
CA VAL A 551 6.37 15.05 37.97
C VAL A 551 7.69 14.70 38.64
N ILE A 552 8.74 15.46 38.31
CA ILE A 552 10.04 15.37 38.99
C ILE A 552 10.34 16.70 39.68
N LEU A 553 10.97 16.61 40.85
CA LEU A 553 11.33 17.75 41.69
C LEU A 553 12.86 17.90 41.65
N ILE A 554 13.32 19.15 41.71
CA ILE A 554 14.73 19.52 41.63
C ILE A 554 15.10 20.26 42.90
N ALA A 555 16.04 19.70 43.65
CA ALA A 555 16.64 20.31 44.82
C ALA A 555 18.12 20.62 44.58
N VAL A 556 18.59 21.72 45.14
CA VAL A 556 20.00 22.13 45.12
C VAL A 556 20.40 22.46 46.55
N ASP A 557 21.52 21.90 47.01
CA ASP A 557 22.05 22.06 48.36
C ASP A 557 21.00 21.79 49.46
N ALA A 558 20.23 20.70 49.27
CA ALA A 558 19.12 20.26 50.13
C ALA A 558 17.92 21.22 50.24
N GLU A 559 17.80 22.20 49.34
CA GLU A 559 16.64 23.07 49.23
C GLU A 559 15.89 22.84 47.92
N ILE A 560 14.55 22.85 47.96
CA ILE A 560 13.73 22.70 46.75
C ILE A 560 13.86 23.95 45.88
N GLN A 561 14.18 23.78 44.59
CA GLN A 561 14.41 24.88 43.66
C GLN A 561 13.44 24.86 42.46
N GLY A 562 12.92 23.69 42.07
CA GLY A 562 11.98 23.62 40.95
C GLY A 562 11.28 22.29 40.79
N ILE A 563 10.36 22.27 39.83
CA ILE A 563 9.52 21.13 39.48
C ILE A 563 9.35 21.09 37.96
N MET A 564 9.40 19.89 37.38
CA MET A 564 9.15 19.66 35.96
C MET A 564 8.03 18.66 35.77
N GLY A 565 7.11 19.01 34.88
CA GLY A 565 6.10 18.10 34.34
C GLY A 565 6.59 17.49 33.04
N ILE A 566 6.69 16.18 32.99
CA ILE A 566 7.12 15.42 31.81
C ILE A 566 5.95 14.57 31.33
N ALA A 567 5.59 14.74 30.06
CA ALA A 567 4.55 13.95 29.43
C ALA A 567 4.91 13.66 27.98
N ASP A 568 4.24 12.64 27.44
CA ASP A 568 4.25 12.38 26.00
C ASP A 568 3.31 13.39 25.32
N ALA A 569 3.90 14.42 24.72
CA ALA A 569 3.15 15.54 24.16
C ALA A 569 2.28 15.10 22.99
N LEU A 570 1.09 15.70 22.88
CA LEU A 570 0.22 15.53 21.71
C LEU A 570 0.92 16.03 20.43
N LYS A 571 0.68 15.35 19.31
CA LYS A 571 1.07 15.90 18.00
C LYS A 571 0.25 17.16 17.73
N PRO A 572 0.86 18.23 17.16
CA PRO A 572 0.13 19.45 16.81
C PRO A 572 -1.09 19.20 15.91
N SER A 573 -1.04 18.16 15.08
CA SER A 573 -2.10 17.76 14.15
C SER A 573 -3.22 16.91 14.77
N SER A 574 -3.04 16.35 15.97
CA SER A 574 -3.95 15.34 16.54
C SER A 574 -5.37 15.86 16.74
N ALA A 575 -5.55 17.04 17.34
CA ALA A 575 -6.88 17.62 17.57
C ALA A 575 -7.61 17.92 16.26
N ALA A 576 -6.88 18.43 15.25
CA ALA A 576 -7.43 18.70 13.92
C ALA A 576 -7.84 17.40 13.20
N ALA A 577 -7.02 16.34 13.31
CA ALA A 577 -7.29 15.03 12.72
C ALA A 577 -8.53 14.38 13.34
N VAL A 578 -8.65 14.35 14.67
CA VAL A 578 -9.83 13.82 15.37
C VAL A 578 -11.10 14.55 14.92
N LYS A 579 -11.07 15.89 14.87
CA LYS A 579 -12.21 16.70 14.43
C LYS A 579 -12.59 16.43 12.96
N ALA A 580 -11.61 16.20 12.09
CA ALA A 580 -11.85 15.85 10.70
C ALA A 580 -12.53 14.46 10.57
N LEU A 581 -12.08 13.47 11.34
CA LEU A 581 -12.69 12.14 11.38
C LEU A 581 -14.14 12.20 11.89
N GLN A 582 -14.40 12.97 12.94
CA GLN A 582 -15.75 13.18 13.47
C GLN A 582 -16.68 13.87 12.46
N LYS A 583 -16.17 14.85 11.69
CA LYS A 583 -16.93 15.50 10.60
C LYS A 583 -17.32 14.53 9.47
N LEU A 584 -16.54 13.47 9.26
CA LEU A 584 -16.87 12.39 8.32
C LEU A 584 -17.94 11.43 8.88
N GLY A 585 -18.45 11.66 10.10
CA GLY A 585 -19.44 10.80 10.76
C GLY A 585 -18.84 9.57 11.43
N LEU A 586 -17.51 9.53 11.61
CA LEU A 586 -16.82 8.43 12.27
C LEU A 586 -16.81 8.64 13.79
N GLU A 587 -17.11 7.58 14.53
CA GLU A 587 -16.92 7.54 15.98
C GLU A 587 -15.43 7.36 16.28
N VAL A 588 -14.82 8.32 16.98
CA VAL A 588 -13.41 8.23 17.39
C VAL A 588 -13.36 7.80 18.85
N VAL A 589 -12.62 6.72 19.11
CA VAL A 589 -12.44 6.12 20.44
C VAL A 589 -10.95 6.10 20.76
N MET A 590 -10.57 6.47 21.98
CA MET A 590 -9.20 6.32 22.45
C MET A 590 -9.05 5.04 23.27
N LEU A 591 -7.98 4.29 23.06
CA LEU A 591 -7.63 3.10 23.84
C LEU A 591 -6.19 3.24 24.34
N THR A 592 -5.98 3.13 25.64
CA THR A 592 -4.66 3.34 26.27
C THR A 592 -4.44 2.44 27.48
N GLY A 593 -3.18 2.14 27.78
CA GLY A 593 -2.75 1.44 29.00
C GLY A 593 -2.53 2.37 30.19
N ASP A 594 -2.54 3.68 29.96
CA ASP A 594 -2.41 4.70 31.01
C ASP A 594 -3.57 4.69 31.99
N ASN A 595 -3.37 5.29 33.16
CA ASN A 595 -4.43 5.49 34.14
C ASN A 595 -5.58 6.36 33.59
N TRP A 596 -6.75 6.22 34.21
CA TRP A 596 -7.97 6.92 33.77
C TRP A 596 -7.81 8.45 33.71
N LYS A 597 -7.19 9.07 34.71
CA LYS A 597 -7.03 10.54 34.79
C LYS A 597 -6.23 11.10 33.61
N THR A 598 -5.13 10.43 33.26
CA THR A 598 -4.27 10.81 32.12
C THR A 598 -5.02 10.65 30.81
N ALA A 599 -5.72 9.53 30.66
CA ALA A 599 -6.49 9.24 29.46
C ALA A 599 -7.63 10.27 29.25
N GLU A 600 -8.36 10.61 30.31
CA GLU A 600 -9.44 11.59 30.25
C GLU A 600 -8.93 12.99 29.90
N ALA A 601 -7.82 13.44 30.52
CA ALA A 601 -7.21 14.73 30.22
C ALA A 601 -6.79 14.84 28.74
N ILE A 602 -6.14 13.80 28.20
CA ILE A 602 -5.73 13.77 26.79
C ILE A 602 -6.95 13.75 25.86
N ALA A 603 -7.95 12.93 26.16
CA ALA A 603 -9.16 12.83 25.36
C ALA A 603 -9.92 14.15 25.28
N GLN A 604 -10.02 14.90 26.38
CA GLN A 604 -10.64 16.22 26.40
C GLN A 604 -9.88 17.22 25.53
N GLN A 605 -8.54 17.20 25.53
CA GLN A 605 -7.71 18.10 24.72
C GLN A 605 -7.89 17.87 23.21
N VAL A 606 -8.07 16.62 22.77
CA VAL A 606 -8.29 16.28 21.35
C VAL A 606 -9.77 16.16 20.95
N GLY A 607 -10.70 16.23 21.91
CA GLY A 607 -12.15 16.15 21.68
C GLY A 607 -12.69 14.73 21.47
N ILE A 608 -12.11 13.72 22.12
CA ILE A 608 -12.58 12.32 22.10
C ILE A 608 -13.55 12.07 23.27
N ASN A 609 -14.75 11.56 22.96
CA ASN A 609 -15.79 11.34 23.96
C ASN A 609 -15.74 9.95 24.62
N ARG A 610 -15.18 8.95 23.93
CA ARG A 610 -15.17 7.56 24.39
C ARG A 610 -13.74 7.08 24.57
N VAL A 611 -13.41 6.68 25.79
CA VAL A 611 -12.05 6.32 26.21
C VAL A 611 -12.07 4.99 26.95
N PHE A 612 -11.11 4.12 26.63
CA PHE A 612 -10.78 2.94 27.42
C PHE A 612 -9.36 3.12 27.96
N ALA A 613 -9.23 3.28 29.27
CA ALA A 613 -7.96 3.43 29.97
C ALA A 613 -7.59 2.14 30.71
N GLU A 614 -6.35 2.05 31.20
CA GLU A 614 -5.81 0.93 31.98
C GLU A 614 -5.91 -0.43 31.25
N VAL A 615 -5.92 -0.38 29.92
CA VAL A 615 -6.07 -1.56 29.06
C VAL A 615 -4.73 -2.26 28.89
N ARG A 616 -4.65 -3.52 29.31
CA ARG A 616 -3.46 -4.35 29.10
C ARG A 616 -3.35 -4.82 27.63
N PRO A 617 -2.15 -5.11 27.10
CA PRO A 617 -1.96 -5.54 25.72
C PRO A 617 -2.83 -6.74 25.28
N ASP A 618 -3.00 -7.72 26.15
CA ASP A 618 -3.85 -8.90 25.98
C ASP A 618 -5.35 -8.58 25.94
N GLN A 619 -5.76 -7.50 26.60
CA GLN A 619 -7.15 -7.04 26.65
C GLN A 619 -7.54 -6.14 25.47
N LYS A 620 -6.56 -5.53 24.78
CA LYS A 620 -6.82 -4.66 23.62
C LYS A 620 -7.68 -5.38 22.56
N ALA A 621 -7.34 -6.63 22.24
CA ALA A 621 -8.06 -7.40 21.24
C ALA A 621 -9.53 -7.66 21.63
N ALA A 622 -9.80 -7.95 22.90
CA ALA A 622 -11.15 -8.19 23.41
C ALA A 622 -12.03 -6.93 23.33
N ILE A 623 -11.47 -5.76 23.63
CA ILE A 623 -12.18 -4.47 23.51
C ILE A 623 -12.47 -4.14 22.05
N ILE A 624 -11.52 -4.37 21.14
CA ILE A 624 -11.79 -4.20 19.70
C ILE A 624 -12.92 -5.13 19.25
N GLN A 625 -12.94 -6.37 19.76
CA GLN A 625 -13.98 -7.35 19.42
C GLN A 625 -15.35 -6.97 20.00
N SER A 626 -15.41 -6.39 21.21
CA SER A 626 -16.66 -5.89 21.80
C SER A 626 -17.22 -4.71 21.00
N LEU A 627 -16.37 -3.76 20.59
CA LEU A 627 -16.75 -2.64 19.72
C LEU A 627 -17.26 -3.10 18.35
N GLN A 628 -16.64 -4.14 17.78
CA GLN A 628 -17.13 -4.77 16.55
C GLN A 628 -18.49 -5.46 16.74
N GLY A 629 -18.76 -5.99 17.94
CA GLY A 629 -20.01 -6.66 18.31
C GLY A 629 -21.19 -5.71 18.58
N GLU A 630 -20.93 -4.55 19.19
CA GLU A 630 -21.94 -3.55 19.57
C GLU A 630 -22.80 -3.09 18.38
N LYS A 631 -22.18 -2.93 17.19
CA LYS A 631 -22.90 -2.50 15.97
C LYS A 631 -23.49 -3.64 15.15
N ARG A 632 -23.16 -4.91 15.44
CA ARG A 632 -23.75 -6.09 14.76
C ARG A 632 -25.13 -6.49 15.30
N GLY A 633 -25.74 -5.71 16.19
CA GLY A 633 -27.12 -5.91 16.64
C GLY A 633 -27.30 -6.36 18.10
N LYS A 634 -26.27 -6.31 18.93
CA LYS A 634 -26.43 -6.41 20.39
C LYS A 634 -25.75 -5.22 21.06
N ARG A 635 -26.55 -4.23 21.46
CA ARG A 635 -26.21 -3.30 22.55
C ARG A 635 -25.98 -4.16 23.80
N LEU A 636 -24.77 -4.66 23.98
CA LEU A 636 -24.31 -5.01 25.31
C LEU A 636 -24.23 -3.69 26.05
N LYS A 637 -25.16 -3.48 26.99
CA LYS A 637 -24.98 -2.47 28.04
C LYS A 637 -23.74 -2.90 28.82
N VAL A 638 -22.56 -2.46 28.38
CA VAL A 638 -21.41 -2.41 29.28
C VAL A 638 -21.70 -1.24 30.20
N LYS A 639 -22.27 -1.57 31.35
CA LYS A 639 -22.34 -0.68 32.50
C LYS A 639 -20.90 -0.21 32.78
N GLU A 640 -20.73 1.09 33.03
CA GLU A 640 -19.65 1.56 33.88
C GLU A 640 -19.62 0.66 35.12
N GLN A 641 -18.56 -0.12 35.29
CA GLN A 641 -18.37 -0.93 36.47
C GLN A 641 -16.89 -0.93 36.84
N ASN A 642 -16.56 -0.05 37.77
CA ASN A 642 -15.66 -0.36 38.87
C ASN A 642 -16.08 -1.71 39.46
N ASP A 643 -15.46 -2.82 39.04
CA ASP A 643 -15.12 -3.90 39.96
C ASP A 643 -14.27 -4.98 39.29
N SER A 644 -13.28 -5.42 40.06
CA SER A 644 -12.37 -6.52 39.77
C SER A 644 -13.09 -7.87 39.89
N SER A 645 -13.81 -8.30 38.85
CA SER A 645 -14.14 -9.72 38.65
C SER A 645 -14.75 -9.98 37.27
N LEU A 646 -14.04 -10.69 36.40
CA LEU A 646 -14.56 -11.21 35.13
C LEU A 646 -15.15 -12.62 35.32
N PRO A 647 -16.34 -12.93 34.79
CA PRO A 647 -16.81 -14.31 34.69
C PRO A 647 -16.18 -15.02 33.48
N HIS A 648 -15.65 -16.21 33.71
CA HIS A 648 -15.23 -17.16 32.68
C HIS A 648 -16.44 -17.75 31.93
N ALA A 649 -16.41 -17.78 30.59
CA ALA A 649 -16.90 -18.86 29.68
C ALA A 649 -17.03 -18.37 28.21
N PRO A 650 -17.14 -19.26 27.20
CA PRO A 650 -16.24 -20.35 26.86
C PRO A 650 -15.71 -20.24 25.41
N SER A 651 -14.67 -21.05 25.16
CA SER A 651 -13.96 -21.31 23.91
C SER A 651 -14.80 -21.38 22.61
N LEU A 652 -14.49 -20.52 21.64
CA LEU A 652 -14.68 -20.75 20.20
C LEU A 652 -13.48 -20.15 19.44
N MET A 653 -12.59 -21.02 18.95
CA MET A 653 -11.50 -20.72 17.98
C MET A 653 -11.92 -21.18 16.56
N PRO A 654 -11.19 -20.87 15.47
CA PRO A 654 -10.85 -19.52 15.00
C PRO A 654 -11.07 -19.33 13.46
N HIS A 655 -11.15 -18.08 13.01
CA HIS A 655 -10.86 -17.68 11.62
C HIS A 655 -9.91 -16.46 11.65
N PRO A 656 -9.11 -16.23 10.59
CA PRO A 656 -7.68 -15.98 10.73
C PRO A 656 -7.37 -14.61 11.33
N GLN A 657 -6.49 -14.66 12.32
CA GLN A 657 -5.87 -13.52 12.97
C GLN A 657 -5.14 -12.66 11.94
N CYS A 658 -5.38 -11.36 11.99
CA CYS A 658 -4.44 -10.38 11.49
C CYS A 658 -3.22 -10.39 12.45
N PRO A 659 -1.99 -10.67 12.00
CA PRO A 659 -0.84 -10.60 12.88
C PRO A 659 -0.58 -9.13 13.20
N MET A 660 -0.76 -8.75 14.46
CA MET A 660 -0.17 -7.52 15.01
C MET A 660 1.36 -7.66 14.92
N PRO A 661 2.10 -6.61 14.54
CA PRO A 661 3.55 -6.64 14.66
C PRO A 661 3.92 -6.73 16.14
N ASN A 662 4.60 -7.82 16.52
CA ASN A 662 5.25 -7.93 17.81
C ASN A 662 6.29 -6.80 17.90
N ALA A 663 6.13 -5.92 18.88
CA ALA A 663 7.23 -5.10 19.35
C ALA A 663 8.35 -6.03 19.86
N PRO A 664 9.63 -5.77 19.56
CA PRO A 664 10.71 -6.56 20.13
C PRO A 664 10.74 -6.36 21.64
N SER A 665 10.57 -7.46 22.39
CA SER A 665 10.87 -7.50 23.81
C SER A 665 12.37 -7.26 24.02
N PRO A 666 12.77 -6.36 24.93
CA PRO A 666 14.15 -6.34 25.39
C PRO A 666 14.37 -7.61 26.23
N ILE A 667 15.34 -8.43 25.83
CA ILE A 667 15.86 -9.57 26.60
C ILE A 667 17.30 -9.16 26.99
N PRO A 668 17.73 -9.50 28.21
CA PRO A 668 18.34 -8.58 29.19
C PRO A 668 19.78 -8.16 28.91
#